data_AF-A0A270BF23-F1
#
_entry.id   AF-A0A270BF23-F1
#
_cell.length_a   1.000
_cell.length_b   1.000
_cell.length_c   1.000
_cell.angle_alpha   90.00
_cell.angle_beta   90.00
_cell.angle_gamma   90.00
#
_symmetry.space_group_name_H-M   'P 1'
#
loop_
_entity.id
_entity.type
_entity.pdbx_description
1 polymer ?
#
loop_
_entity_poly.entity_id
_entity_poly.type
_entity_poly.pdbx_seq_one_letter_code
_entity_poly.pdbx_strand_id
1 'polypeptide(L)'
;MADDGQDILTTIAPFRAAGFAIHWLRPRTKKPVENRWTSIDPPTFDRLRETYNPDLNVGVRLGEPSRLVDGTYLHVIDVDIRVPQLATEAWNKLRELFPDVALDTLPCVKSGSGGASRHLYFTCSRSYRSRKIAVSEGKHRSANGKWHYDWEIEIFGTDKQVAMPPSIHPDSGERYTWKRPFDLDMLELGVSPAISTERLEKLTVAHEETYGFETREPLSYKPGQLEDELDALSDARIDDYHDWVTLGQALHHQFGGAQEGYDLWLKHSQRSEKFDAREMPRKWRSFGRNRRAPVTMASVRAWIIDQRKSEITDMLLAGSDLDDLEPSTAFDDADDESGDLDEFLASGDTDPEAKSDDDAVTEDDIKETLAALDGGADDDEPRNLDWISLLDFNEEGGLRSTLHNVELILKNDPRFEGVPQLNDFTHETVQRREPGKMFQRARAAKPVKQLQGRMWTVRDGINGDLWSDDRDFAIRSVIEAPKTQGGYSTKVTDRDLKSSIVLAADNNPFHPIKEYLESVEWDGVPRAERLFIDYLGTTDNAYNRDIARLMLIAAVTRIYEPGHKFDFAVIIEGLQGKRKSTFIQTLGRSWFAELDGDFHDQKQMVELMQGAWIMEIPELSGFNRGDVRSIKAFISRQKDRVRLAYARRAGEYPRQCIFIGSTNDREYLKDDTGGRRFWPVMCAVSEIDISALEANLDQIWAEAVTLYRQMREKQPRGILPLYLTDPMSRTIASHLQESRRVETSDDATIGIIADWLDKSIPAEGVFDAENGQPRDVTCLREIWIDCLGGRQEQYDAAKAAMVGRCMNRIPGWEKSDEQFRFKLHGKQRTYRRMGAVQMMADMLIG
;
A
#
# COMPACT_ATOMS: atom_id res chain seq x y z
N MET A 1 10.73 19.99 56.91
CA MET A 1 10.20 18.65 56.61
C MET A 1 11.20 18.03 55.65
N ALA A 2 12.10 17.23 56.22
CA ALA A 2 13.09 16.49 55.45
C ALA A 2 12.45 15.18 54.96
N ASP A 3 12.93 14.69 53.82
CA ASP A 3 12.98 13.27 53.44
C ASP A 3 11.87 12.63 52.59
N ASP A 4 11.47 13.25 51.46
CA ASP A 4 10.70 12.55 50.39
C ASP A 4 11.56 12.19 49.16
N GLY A 5 12.77 12.74 49.03
CA GLY A 5 13.63 12.52 47.85
C GLY A 5 14.45 11.22 47.89
N GLN A 6 14.75 10.69 49.07
CA GLN A 6 15.41 9.38 49.23
C GLN A 6 14.48 8.21 48.89
N ASP A 7 13.15 8.42 48.92
CA ASP A 7 12.17 7.34 48.77
C ASP A 7 12.09 6.77 47.34
N ILE A 8 12.07 7.62 46.30
CA ILE A 8 11.94 7.15 44.91
C ILE A 8 13.21 6.41 44.46
N LEU A 9 14.38 6.99 44.69
CA LEU A 9 15.66 6.38 44.29
C LEU A 9 15.90 5.05 45.03
N THR A 10 15.52 4.97 46.31
CA THR A 10 15.59 3.72 47.09
C THR A 10 14.59 2.69 46.56
N THR A 11 13.38 3.13 46.18
CA THR A 11 12.34 2.26 45.63
C THR A 11 12.72 1.65 44.28
N ILE A 12 13.37 2.40 43.39
CA ILE A 12 13.71 1.92 42.04
C ILE A 12 15.03 1.16 41.95
N ALA A 13 15.92 1.31 42.95
CA ALA A 13 17.24 0.68 42.93
C ALA A 13 17.20 -0.85 42.79
N PRO A 14 16.35 -1.59 43.54
CA PRO A 14 16.23 -3.04 43.39
C PRO A 14 15.75 -3.45 41.99
N PHE A 15 14.79 -2.71 41.41
CA PHE A 15 14.31 -2.98 40.06
C PHE A 15 15.39 -2.76 39.00
N ARG A 16 16.21 -1.70 39.15
CA ARG A 16 17.32 -1.46 38.24
C ARG A 16 18.38 -2.56 38.34
N ALA A 17 18.68 -3.03 39.55
CA ALA A 17 19.59 -4.16 39.79
C ALA A 17 19.06 -5.46 39.17
N ALA A 18 17.74 -5.69 39.22
CA ALA A 18 17.07 -6.82 38.61
C ALA A 18 16.99 -6.77 37.06
N GLY A 19 17.47 -5.68 36.42
CA GLY A 19 17.55 -5.54 34.96
C GLY A 19 16.45 -4.68 34.32
N PHE A 20 15.63 -3.97 35.10
CA PHE A 20 14.61 -3.07 34.56
C PHE A 20 15.29 -1.83 33.93
N ALA A 21 14.90 -1.49 32.69
CA ALA A 21 15.35 -0.29 31.98
C ALA A 21 14.56 0.94 32.43
N ILE A 22 14.95 1.48 33.59
CA ILE A 22 14.29 2.62 34.23
C ILE A 22 14.77 3.95 33.63
N HIS A 23 13.86 4.91 33.45
CA HIS A 23 14.17 6.26 33.01
C HIS A 23 13.16 7.30 33.55
N TRP A 24 13.50 8.58 33.45
CA TRP A 24 12.66 9.67 33.94
C TRP A 24 11.58 10.11 32.95
N LEU A 25 10.39 10.37 33.49
CA LEU A 25 9.25 10.96 32.81
C LEU A 25 9.00 12.37 33.33
N ARG A 26 8.48 13.24 32.47
CA ARG A 26 8.18 14.63 32.82
C ARG A 26 7.12 14.69 33.93
N PRO A 27 7.18 15.70 34.81
CA PRO A 27 6.30 15.79 35.97
C PRO A 27 4.82 15.65 35.62
N ARG A 28 4.11 14.78 36.34
CA ARG A 28 2.67 14.50 36.14
C ARG A 28 2.30 14.17 34.69
N THR A 29 3.20 13.54 33.94
CA THR A 29 2.89 13.02 32.60
C THR A 29 3.39 11.59 32.43
N LYS A 30 3.00 10.96 31.32
CA LYS A 30 3.55 9.69 30.85
C LYS A 30 4.67 9.89 29.81
N LYS A 31 5.08 11.14 29.54
CA LYS A 31 6.05 11.49 28.49
C LYS A 31 7.49 11.43 29.02
N PRO A 32 8.44 10.82 28.28
CA PRO A 32 9.85 10.82 28.67
C PRO A 32 10.48 12.21 28.74
N VAL A 33 11.46 12.37 29.63
CA VAL A 33 12.29 13.57 29.70
C VAL A 33 13.22 13.65 28.48
N GLU A 34 13.85 12.52 28.15
CA GLU A 34 14.79 12.41 27.02
C GLU A 34 14.07 12.25 25.68
N ASN A 35 14.49 13.01 24.67
CA ASN A 35 14.05 12.82 23.29
C ASN A 35 14.70 11.56 22.70
N ARG A 36 14.02 10.89 21.76
CA ARG A 36 14.50 9.63 21.16
C ARG A 36 14.80 8.53 22.20
N TRP A 37 14.05 8.51 23.30
CA TRP A 37 14.20 7.55 24.39
C TRP A 37 14.13 6.09 23.94
N THR A 38 13.51 5.74 22.80
CA THR A 38 13.51 4.37 22.27
C THR A 38 14.84 3.96 21.65
N SER A 39 15.64 4.91 21.16
CA SER A 39 16.86 4.65 20.36
C SER A 39 18.17 4.87 21.11
N ILE A 40 18.12 5.24 22.39
CA ILE A 40 19.29 5.45 23.25
C ILE A 40 19.34 4.40 24.35
N ASP A 41 20.52 4.06 24.84
CA ASP A 41 20.65 3.13 25.95
C ASP A 41 19.95 3.63 27.21
N PRO A 42 19.30 2.75 28.00
CA PRO A 42 18.72 3.13 29.29
C PRO A 42 19.79 3.71 30.22
N PRO A 43 19.49 4.79 30.97
CA PRO A 43 20.47 5.41 31.85
C PRO A 43 20.98 4.42 32.92
N THR A 44 22.24 4.59 33.32
CA THR A 44 22.80 3.89 34.49
C THR A 44 22.14 4.37 35.77
N PHE A 45 22.19 3.58 36.85
CA PHE A 45 21.62 4.01 38.12
C PHE A 45 22.30 5.26 38.69
N ASP A 46 23.61 5.41 38.46
CA ASP A 46 24.35 6.62 38.85
C ASP A 46 23.86 7.85 38.07
N ARG A 47 23.64 7.72 36.76
CA ARG A 47 23.05 8.80 35.95
C ARG A 47 21.63 9.14 36.40
N LEU A 48 20.81 8.13 36.73
CA LEU A 48 19.47 8.37 37.29
C LEU A 48 19.56 9.17 38.58
N ARG A 49 20.49 8.83 39.48
CA ARG A 49 20.72 9.53 40.74
C ARG A 49 21.17 10.97 40.53
N GLU A 50 22.09 11.21 39.59
CA GLU A 50 22.60 12.53 39.24
C GLU A 50 21.52 13.45 38.66
N THR A 51 20.66 12.92 37.80
CA THR A 51 19.61 13.71 37.12
C THR A 51 18.26 13.66 37.84
N TYR A 52 18.22 13.17 39.09
CA TYR A 52 17.00 13.03 39.84
C TYR A 52 16.41 14.40 40.21
N ASN A 53 15.09 14.52 40.04
CA ASN A 53 14.31 15.65 40.52
C ASN A 53 13.00 15.09 41.14
N PRO A 54 12.58 15.59 42.32
CA PRO A 54 11.43 15.08 43.06
C PRO A 54 10.09 15.14 42.32
N ASP A 55 9.97 16.02 41.33
CA ASP A 55 8.73 16.16 40.55
C ASP A 55 8.64 15.15 39.39
N LEU A 56 9.72 14.42 39.07
CA LEU A 56 9.75 13.50 37.94
C LEU A 56 8.97 12.20 38.24
N ASN A 57 8.30 11.70 37.21
CA ASN A 57 7.70 10.37 37.22
C ASN A 57 8.74 9.32 36.79
N VAL A 58 8.51 8.06 37.16
CA VAL A 58 9.37 6.91 36.82
C VAL A 58 8.73 6.11 35.69
N GLY A 59 9.47 5.94 34.60
CA GLY A 59 9.12 5.04 33.52
C GLY A 59 9.97 3.78 33.55
N VAL A 60 9.43 2.68 33.04
CA VAL A 60 10.20 1.48 32.68
C VAL A 60 9.95 1.15 31.22
N ARG A 61 11.03 0.95 30.45
CA ARG A 61 10.96 0.49 29.06
C ARG A 61 10.76 -1.02 29.03
N LEU A 62 10.01 -1.53 28.05
CA LEU A 62 9.63 -2.95 27.98
C LEU A 62 10.33 -3.64 26.81
N GLY A 63 10.38 -4.98 26.85
CA GLY A 63 11.05 -5.80 25.84
C GLY A 63 12.58 -5.75 25.95
N GLU A 64 13.27 -5.60 24.81
CA GLU A 64 14.73 -5.70 24.69
C GLU A 64 15.52 -4.86 25.70
N PRO A 65 15.15 -3.59 26.00
CA PRO A 65 15.87 -2.80 26.98
C PRO A 65 15.83 -3.38 28.41
N SER A 66 14.74 -4.07 28.78
CA SER A 66 14.55 -4.66 30.11
C SER A 66 14.82 -6.16 30.08
N ARG A 67 16.08 -6.51 29.85
CA ARG A 67 16.59 -7.88 30.02
C ARG A 67 16.93 -8.11 31.49
N LEU A 68 16.19 -9.01 32.12
CA LEU A 68 16.27 -9.30 33.55
C LEU A 68 17.43 -10.23 33.90
N VAL A 69 17.73 -10.31 35.20
CA VAL A 69 18.84 -11.13 35.75
C VAL A 69 18.72 -12.62 35.45
N ASP A 70 17.50 -13.15 35.29
CA ASP A 70 17.23 -14.54 34.89
C ASP A 70 17.36 -14.77 33.37
N GLY A 71 17.70 -13.73 32.60
CA GLY A 71 17.86 -13.76 31.15
C GLY A 71 16.57 -13.57 30.35
N THR A 72 15.42 -13.41 31.01
CA THR A 72 14.12 -13.14 30.37
C THR A 72 13.91 -11.64 30.10
N TYR A 73 12.88 -11.31 29.33
CA TYR A 73 12.51 -9.94 28.97
C TYR A 73 11.19 -9.52 29.62
N LEU A 74 11.16 -8.30 30.17
CA LEU A 74 9.99 -7.75 30.84
C LEU A 74 8.93 -7.25 29.85
N HIS A 75 7.69 -7.69 30.05
CA HIS A 75 6.53 -7.26 29.26
C HIS A 75 5.35 -6.91 30.19
N VAL A 76 4.36 -6.22 29.64
CA VAL A 76 3.15 -5.83 30.37
C VAL A 76 1.92 -6.14 29.52
N ILE A 77 0.90 -6.72 30.12
CA ILE A 77 -0.46 -6.70 29.56
C ILE A 77 -1.14 -5.44 30.09
N ASP A 78 -1.43 -4.52 29.18
CA ASP A 78 -2.21 -3.31 29.46
C ASP A 78 -3.70 -3.61 29.23
N VAL A 79 -4.47 -3.58 30.31
CA VAL A 79 -5.92 -3.74 30.28
C VAL A 79 -6.51 -2.36 30.52
N ASP A 80 -6.91 -1.68 29.44
CA ASP A 80 -7.41 -0.31 29.50
C ASP A 80 -8.93 -0.28 29.37
N ILE A 81 -9.62 -0.06 30.50
CA ILE A 81 -11.07 -0.03 30.61
C ILE A 81 -11.51 1.42 30.81
N ARG A 82 -12.15 1.99 29.80
CA ARG A 82 -12.65 3.37 29.79
C ARG A 82 -14.10 3.46 30.27
N VAL A 83 -14.90 2.43 30.02
CA VAL A 83 -16.29 2.31 30.50
C VAL A 83 -16.35 1.29 31.65
N PRO A 84 -16.43 1.72 32.93
CA PRO A 84 -16.35 0.83 34.08
C PRO A 84 -17.38 -0.30 34.10
N GLN A 85 -18.57 -0.08 33.52
CA GLN A 85 -19.65 -1.04 33.45
C GLN A 85 -19.28 -2.29 32.63
N LEU A 86 -18.34 -2.15 31.70
CA LEU A 86 -17.86 -3.24 30.83
C LEU A 86 -16.57 -3.90 31.36
N ALA A 87 -16.15 -3.58 32.59
CA ALA A 87 -14.95 -4.18 33.18
C ALA A 87 -15.03 -5.72 33.24
N THR A 88 -16.19 -6.27 33.62
CA THR A 88 -16.39 -7.73 33.70
C THR A 88 -16.19 -8.40 32.35
N GLU A 89 -16.65 -7.77 31.27
CA GLU A 89 -16.47 -8.25 29.90
C GLU A 89 -15.00 -8.28 29.51
N ALA A 90 -14.26 -7.18 29.73
CA ALA A 90 -12.84 -7.08 29.44
C ALA A 90 -12.02 -8.15 30.20
N TRP A 91 -12.29 -8.34 31.50
CA TRP A 91 -11.61 -9.36 32.31
C TRP A 91 -11.94 -10.80 31.88
N ASN A 92 -13.19 -11.06 31.46
CA ASN A 92 -13.55 -12.36 30.91
C ASN A 92 -12.84 -12.63 29.59
N LYS A 93 -12.73 -11.61 28.72
CA LYS A 93 -11.97 -11.74 27.47
C LYS A 93 -10.49 -12.00 27.73
N LEU A 94 -9.89 -11.33 28.71
CA LEU A 94 -8.51 -11.59 29.08
C LEU A 94 -8.28 -13.04 29.54
N ARG A 95 -9.19 -13.58 30.37
CA ARG A 95 -9.13 -15.00 30.81
C ARG A 95 -9.31 -15.98 29.66
N GLU A 96 -10.13 -15.66 28.67
CA GLU A 96 -10.30 -16.46 27.45
C GLU A 96 -9.02 -16.48 26.61
N LEU A 97 -8.29 -15.36 26.53
CA LEU A 97 -7.03 -15.28 25.79
C LEU A 97 -5.88 -16.04 26.48
N PHE A 98 -5.90 -16.07 27.81
CA PHE A 98 -4.86 -16.72 28.62
C PHE A 98 -5.44 -17.79 29.59
N PRO A 99 -6.07 -18.87 29.07
CA PRO A 99 -6.77 -19.84 29.90
C PRO A 99 -5.84 -20.74 30.74
N ASP A 100 -4.55 -20.82 30.41
CA ASP A 100 -3.53 -21.57 31.14
C ASP A 100 -2.60 -20.67 32.00
N VAL A 101 -2.82 -19.36 31.99
CA VAL A 101 -2.03 -18.43 32.80
C VAL A 101 -2.85 -18.06 34.04
N ALA A 102 -2.25 -18.22 35.21
CA ALA A 102 -2.84 -17.75 36.45
C ALA A 102 -2.73 -16.21 36.55
N LEU A 103 -3.54 -15.48 35.79
CA LEU A 103 -3.51 -14.01 35.68
C LEU A 103 -3.60 -13.29 37.04
N ASP A 104 -4.28 -13.90 38.01
CA ASP A 104 -4.42 -13.36 39.37
C ASP A 104 -3.15 -13.46 40.23
N THR A 105 -2.15 -14.21 39.77
CA THR A 105 -0.84 -14.35 40.42
C THR A 105 0.21 -13.40 39.86
N LEU A 106 -0.03 -12.81 38.66
CA LEU A 106 0.92 -11.89 38.04
C LEU A 106 1.06 -10.59 38.86
N PRO A 107 2.29 -10.03 38.97
CA PRO A 107 2.50 -8.70 39.52
C PRO A 107 1.64 -7.68 38.81
N CYS A 108 1.02 -6.80 39.58
CA CYS A 108 -0.06 -5.95 39.08
C CYS A 108 0.05 -4.54 39.64
N VAL A 109 0.06 -3.57 38.74
CA VAL A 109 -0.05 -2.15 39.08
C VAL A 109 -1.47 -1.68 38.78
N LYS A 110 -2.07 -0.98 39.75
CA LYS A 110 -3.30 -0.23 39.54
C LYS A 110 -2.95 1.03 38.74
N SER A 111 -3.50 1.18 37.54
CA SER A 111 -3.33 2.41 36.78
C SER A 111 -4.05 3.55 37.50
N GLY A 112 -3.47 4.75 37.49
CA GLY A 112 -3.99 5.87 38.27
C GLY A 112 -5.32 6.46 37.78
N SER A 113 -5.92 6.01 36.69
CA SER A 113 -7.19 6.53 36.12
C SER A 113 -8.44 6.36 37.02
N GLY A 114 -8.29 5.89 38.26
CA GLY A 114 -9.42 5.70 39.20
C GLY A 114 -10.31 4.48 38.89
N GLY A 115 -10.10 3.80 37.76
CA GLY A 115 -10.97 2.74 37.24
C GLY A 115 -10.45 1.29 37.34
N ALA A 116 -11.07 0.40 36.57
CA ALA A 116 -10.79 -1.04 36.52
C ALA A 116 -9.52 -1.42 35.73
N SER A 117 -8.88 -0.45 35.05
CA SER A 117 -7.68 -0.66 34.23
C SER A 117 -6.47 -1.16 35.05
N ARG A 118 -5.66 -2.07 34.49
CA ARG A 118 -4.52 -2.68 35.19
C ARG A 118 -3.36 -2.92 34.24
N HIS A 119 -2.14 -2.78 34.76
CA HIS A 119 -0.93 -3.31 34.13
C HIS A 119 -0.56 -4.63 34.81
N LEU A 120 -0.52 -5.73 34.07
CA LEU A 120 -0.05 -7.03 34.56
C LEU A 120 1.35 -7.29 33.99
N TYR A 121 2.35 -7.36 34.87
CA TYR A 121 3.73 -7.58 34.48
C TYR A 121 4.00 -9.08 34.37
N PHE A 122 4.77 -9.46 33.35
CA PHE A 122 5.19 -10.84 33.15
C PHE A 122 6.55 -10.87 32.44
N THR A 123 7.19 -12.02 32.47
CA THR A 123 8.47 -12.27 31.80
C THR A 123 8.33 -13.25 30.65
N CYS A 124 9.23 -13.17 29.66
CA CYS A 124 9.25 -14.11 28.55
C CYS A 124 10.69 -14.36 28.08
N SER A 125 11.00 -15.57 27.59
CA SER A 125 12.34 -15.93 27.10
C SER A 125 12.72 -15.21 25.79
N ARG A 126 11.74 -14.68 25.06
CA ARG A 126 11.93 -13.86 23.87
C ARG A 126 11.30 -12.48 24.05
N SER A 127 11.93 -11.45 23.50
CA SER A 127 11.33 -10.11 23.42
C SER A 127 10.35 -10.02 22.25
N TYR A 128 9.20 -9.37 22.49
CA TYR A 128 8.19 -9.09 21.48
C TYR A 128 7.97 -7.57 21.38
N ARG A 129 7.56 -7.09 20.21
CA ARG A 129 7.04 -5.72 20.06
C ARG A 129 5.60 -5.66 20.60
N SER A 130 5.15 -4.44 20.87
CA SER A 130 3.80 -4.20 21.37
C SER A 130 2.75 -4.54 20.32
N ARG A 131 1.59 -5.09 20.73
CA ARG A 131 0.49 -5.47 19.83
C ARG A 131 -0.85 -5.53 20.54
N LYS A 132 -1.91 -5.13 19.85
CA LYS A 132 -3.29 -5.22 20.38
C LYS A 132 -3.87 -6.63 20.24
N ILE A 133 -4.45 -7.16 21.32
CA ILE A 133 -4.92 -8.55 21.38
C ILE A 133 -6.43 -8.70 21.65
N ALA A 134 -7.12 -7.64 22.09
CA ALA A 134 -8.58 -7.55 22.06
C ALA A 134 -9.09 -6.11 22.21
N VAL A 135 -10.30 -5.86 21.71
CA VAL A 135 -11.06 -4.60 21.86
C VAL A 135 -12.55 -4.91 22.06
N SER A 136 -13.28 -3.96 22.64
CA SER A 136 -14.74 -4.02 22.73
C SER A 136 -15.44 -3.88 21.37
N GLU A 137 -16.68 -4.34 21.26
CA GLU A 137 -17.52 -4.06 20.08
C GLU A 137 -17.96 -2.59 20.01
N GLY A 138 -18.24 -2.00 21.18
CA GLY A 138 -18.63 -0.60 21.31
C GLY A 138 -17.43 0.37 21.29
N LYS A 139 -17.70 1.60 20.88
CA LYS A 139 -16.81 2.75 20.98
C LYS A 139 -17.56 3.91 21.62
N HIS A 140 -16.86 4.73 22.37
CA HIS A 140 -17.36 6.01 22.83
C HIS A 140 -16.44 7.14 22.37
N ARG A 141 -17.00 8.33 22.30
CA ARG A 141 -16.28 9.54 21.94
C ARG A 141 -15.74 10.17 23.22
N SER A 142 -14.43 10.41 23.27
CA SER A 142 -13.80 11.18 24.35
C SER A 142 -14.26 12.64 24.32
N ALA A 143 -14.05 13.36 25.43
CA ALA A 143 -14.32 14.79 25.53
C ALA A 143 -13.58 15.63 24.46
N ASN A 144 -12.47 15.12 23.93
CA ASN A 144 -11.68 15.76 22.87
C ASN A 144 -12.13 15.36 21.45
N GLY A 145 -13.30 14.72 21.32
CA GLY A 145 -13.87 14.34 20.04
C GLY A 145 -13.31 13.06 19.41
N LYS A 146 -12.29 12.44 20.00
CA LYS A 146 -11.64 11.21 19.50
C LYS A 146 -12.40 9.95 19.93
N TRP A 147 -12.59 9.01 19.01
CA TRP A 147 -13.18 7.70 19.31
C TRP A 147 -12.19 6.78 20.01
N HIS A 148 -12.67 6.11 21.06
CA HIS A 148 -11.95 5.06 21.76
C HIS A 148 -12.84 3.85 21.93
N TYR A 149 -12.25 2.66 21.91
CA TYR A 149 -12.97 1.46 22.35
C TYR A 149 -13.28 1.58 23.84
N ASP A 150 -14.43 1.05 24.24
CA ASP A 150 -14.89 1.05 25.62
C ASP A 150 -13.91 0.33 26.56
N TRP A 151 -13.25 -0.70 26.04
CA TRP A 151 -12.07 -1.30 26.65
C TRP A 151 -11.13 -1.88 25.58
N GLU A 152 -9.84 -1.94 25.90
CA GLU A 152 -8.77 -2.46 25.04
C GLU A 152 -7.81 -3.33 25.86
N ILE A 153 -7.28 -4.38 25.24
CA ILE A 153 -6.25 -5.23 25.83
C ILE A 153 -5.07 -5.28 24.86
N GLU A 154 -3.91 -4.85 25.34
CA GLU A 154 -2.69 -4.77 24.56
C GLU A 154 -1.53 -5.44 25.30
N ILE A 155 -0.64 -6.10 24.57
CA ILE A 155 0.66 -6.54 25.09
C ILE A 155 1.66 -5.45 24.77
N PHE A 156 2.30 -4.88 25.79
CA PHE A 156 3.39 -3.95 25.65
C PHE A 156 4.74 -4.69 25.75
N GLY A 157 5.62 -4.39 24.81
CA GLY A 157 6.98 -4.94 24.71
C GLY A 157 7.95 -3.89 24.16
N THR A 158 8.89 -4.30 23.30
CA THR A 158 9.91 -3.40 22.71
C THR A 158 9.24 -2.15 22.12
N ASP A 159 9.88 -0.99 22.32
CA ASP A 159 9.43 0.37 21.94
C ASP A 159 8.29 0.99 22.76
N LYS A 160 7.73 0.28 23.75
CA LYS A 160 6.79 0.87 24.73
C LYS A 160 7.39 0.97 26.13
N GLN A 161 6.76 1.83 26.91
CA GLN A 161 7.05 2.03 28.32
C GLN A 161 5.76 2.10 29.12
N VAL A 162 5.87 1.91 30.42
CA VAL A 162 4.80 2.21 31.38
C VAL A 162 5.34 3.05 32.52
N ALA A 163 4.46 3.87 33.10
CA ALA A 163 4.75 4.52 34.37
C ALA A 163 4.72 3.47 35.49
N MET A 164 5.76 3.47 36.33
CA MET A 164 5.92 2.53 37.44
C MET A 164 5.68 3.27 38.77
N PRO A 165 5.15 2.60 39.82
CA PRO A 165 5.14 3.16 41.17
C PRO A 165 6.55 3.64 41.57
N PRO A 166 6.70 4.83 42.20
CA PRO A 166 5.66 5.66 42.82
C PRO A 166 5.15 6.85 41.96
N SER A 167 5.15 6.75 40.63
CA SER A 167 4.70 7.81 39.71
C SER A 167 3.28 8.32 40.01
N ILE A 168 2.97 9.54 39.57
CA ILE A 168 1.66 10.20 39.70
C ILE A 168 0.97 10.26 38.32
N HIS A 169 -0.31 9.88 38.26
CA HIS A 169 -1.08 9.87 37.01
C HIS A 169 -1.49 11.30 36.58
N PRO A 170 -1.36 11.65 35.28
CA PRO A 170 -1.63 12.99 34.77
C PRO A 170 -3.06 13.48 35.03
N ASP A 171 -4.06 12.65 34.71
CA ASP A 171 -5.45 13.11 34.62
C ASP A 171 -6.19 13.03 35.96
N SER A 172 -5.74 12.18 36.88
CA SER A 172 -6.41 11.91 38.15
C SER A 172 -5.64 12.42 39.36
N GLY A 173 -4.34 12.71 39.22
CA GLY A 173 -3.47 13.08 40.34
C GLY A 173 -3.15 11.95 41.32
N GLU A 174 -3.66 10.73 41.08
CA GLU A 174 -3.45 9.57 41.95
C GLU A 174 -2.11 8.87 41.68
N ARG A 175 -1.53 8.26 42.73
CA ARG A 175 -0.28 7.50 42.62
C ARG A 175 -0.50 6.13 41.99
N TYR A 176 0.41 5.74 41.09
CA TYR A 176 0.56 4.35 40.66
C TYR A 176 0.98 3.51 41.86
N THR A 177 0.26 2.42 42.12
CA THR A 177 0.49 1.54 43.27
C THR A 177 0.53 0.07 42.84
N TRP A 178 1.45 -0.69 43.44
CA TRP A 178 1.48 -2.14 43.30
C TRP A 178 0.30 -2.73 44.06
N LYS A 179 -0.65 -3.32 43.32
CA LYS A 179 -1.70 -4.18 43.91
C LYS A 179 -1.12 -5.54 44.30
N ARG A 180 -0.18 -6.03 43.49
CA ARG A 180 0.66 -7.19 43.78
C ARG A 180 2.08 -6.82 43.37
N PRO A 181 3.05 -6.74 44.30
CA PRO A 181 4.41 -6.34 43.99
C PRO A 181 5.09 -7.36 43.07
N PHE A 182 6.11 -6.90 42.36
CA PHE A 182 7.01 -7.79 41.64
C PHE A 182 7.99 -8.40 42.64
N ASP A 183 8.04 -9.73 42.73
CA ASP A 183 8.92 -10.43 43.65
C ASP A 183 10.33 -10.53 43.04
N LEU A 184 11.21 -9.61 43.45
CA LEU A 184 12.58 -9.53 42.95
C LEU A 184 13.49 -10.61 43.56
N ASP A 185 13.21 -11.04 44.79
CA ASP A 185 13.96 -12.09 45.47
C ASP A 185 13.76 -13.43 44.76
N MET A 186 12.53 -13.76 44.38
CA MET A 186 12.22 -14.96 43.61
C MET A 186 12.78 -14.89 42.18
N LEU A 187 12.81 -13.70 41.57
CA LEU A 187 13.43 -13.49 40.26
C LEU A 187 14.94 -13.78 40.29
N GLU A 188 15.65 -13.35 41.33
CA GLU A 188 17.07 -13.67 41.53
C GLU A 188 17.31 -15.18 41.71
N LEU A 189 16.34 -15.90 42.29
CA LEU A 189 16.33 -17.36 42.38
C LEU A 189 15.89 -18.07 41.08
N GLY A 190 15.66 -17.32 39.98
CA GLY A 190 15.27 -17.84 38.68
C GLY A 190 13.78 -18.20 38.57
N VAL A 191 12.95 -17.78 39.53
CA VAL A 191 11.50 -17.97 39.53
C VAL A 191 10.84 -16.67 39.10
N SER A 192 10.52 -16.55 37.81
CA SER A 192 9.86 -15.36 37.27
C SER A 192 8.38 -15.60 36.93
N PRO A 193 7.55 -14.54 36.92
CA PRO A 193 6.15 -14.62 36.50
C PRO A 193 6.06 -14.77 34.97
N ALA A 194 6.49 -15.93 34.47
CA ALA A 194 6.70 -16.16 33.05
C ALA A 194 5.42 -16.55 32.30
N ILE A 195 5.24 -15.99 31.11
CA ILE A 195 4.29 -16.49 30.11
C ILE A 195 5.10 -17.07 28.95
N SER A 196 4.73 -18.29 28.51
CA SER A 196 5.48 -18.99 27.47
C SER A 196 5.42 -18.26 26.13
N THR A 197 6.52 -18.33 25.37
CA THR A 197 6.60 -17.80 24.00
C THR A 197 5.52 -18.41 23.10
N GLU A 198 5.28 -19.71 23.22
CA GLU A 198 4.22 -20.41 22.48
C GLU A 198 2.82 -19.84 22.75
N ARG A 199 2.51 -19.49 24.02
CA ARG A 199 1.23 -18.87 24.36
C ARG A 199 1.11 -17.51 23.69
N LEU A 200 2.16 -16.69 23.73
CA LEU A 200 2.16 -15.40 23.05
C LEU A 200 2.05 -15.55 21.53
N GLU A 201 2.75 -16.49 20.91
CA GLU A 201 2.70 -16.71 19.45
C GLU A 201 1.33 -17.21 18.98
N LYS A 202 0.60 -17.96 19.82
CA LYS A 202 -0.77 -18.42 19.55
C LYS A 202 -1.84 -17.33 19.68
N LEU A 203 -1.52 -16.20 20.33
CA LEU A 203 -2.44 -15.06 20.38
C LEU A 203 -2.48 -14.41 18.99
N THR A 204 -3.59 -14.60 18.29
CA THR A 204 -3.92 -13.85 17.10
C THR A 204 -3.99 -12.36 17.46
N VAL A 205 -3.37 -11.50 16.66
CA VAL A 205 -3.58 -10.05 16.76
C VAL A 205 -5.09 -9.81 16.68
N ALA A 206 -5.67 -9.08 17.64
CA ALA A 206 -7.05 -8.64 17.48
C ALA A 206 -7.05 -7.62 16.35
N HIS A 207 -7.38 -8.09 15.14
CA HIS A 207 -7.51 -7.33 13.92
C HIS A 207 -6.87 -5.94 14.00
N GLU A 208 -5.54 -5.86 13.94
CA GLU A 208 -4.85 -4.66 13.46
C GLU A 208 -5.03 -4.59 11.94
N GLU A 209 -6.29 -4.62 11.52
CA GLU A 209 -6.68 -3.73 10.44
C GLU A 209 -7.04 -2.45 11.18
N THR A 210 -6.14 -1.47 11.20
CA THR A 210 -6.59 -0.08 11.31
C THR A 210 -7.40 0.16 10.04
N TYR A 211 -8.68 -0.24 10.09
CA TYR A 211 -9.60 -0.20 8.97
C TYR A 211 -9.71 1.26 8.53
N GLY A 212 -9.62 1.53 7.23
CA GLY A 212 -9.77 2.88 6.64
C GLY A 212 -11.09 3.60 6.97
N PHE A 213 -12.00 2.96 7.73
CA PHE A 213 -13.12 3.60 8.42
C PHE A 213 -12.69 4.77 9.32
N GLU A 214 -11.53 4.71 9.98
CA GLU A 214 -11.08 5.78 10.90
C GLU A 214 -10.37 6.96 10.21
N THR A 215 -10.14 6.87 8.88
CA THR A 215 -9.42 7.92 8.14
C THR A 215 -10.32 9.04 7.61
N ARG A 216 -11.65 8.91 7.71
CA ARG A 216 -12.60 9.95 7.30
C ARG A 216 -13.41 10.40 8.50
N GLU A 217 -13.14 11.62 8.96
CA GLU A 217 -13.87 12.20 10.08
C GLU A 217 -15.35 12.37 9.71
N PRO A 218 -16.28 12.13 10.66
CA PRO A 218 -17.69 12.51 10.50
C PRO A 218 -17.80 13.99 10.12
N LEU A 219 -18.78 14.32 9.28
CA LEU A 219 -19.00 15.72 8.89
C LEU A 219 -19.58 16.51 10.09
N SER A 220 -19.20 17.77 10.21
CA SER A 220 -19.87 18.72 11.11
C SER A 220 -21.15 19.24 10.45
N TYR A 221 -22.19 19.45 11.26
CA TYR A 221 -23.49 19.98 10.83
C TYR A 221 -23.91 21.10 11.77
N LYS A 222 -24.49 22.17 11.23
CA LYS A 222 -25.24 23.14 12.02
C LYS A 222 -26.52 22.45 12.56
N PRO A 223 -27.06 22.86 13.71
CA PRO A 223 -28.29 22.28 14.24
C PRO A 223 -29.43 22.32 13.20
N GLY A 224 -30.07 21.17 12.92
CA GLY A 224 -31.15 21.03 11.94
C GLY A 224 -30.71 20.80 10.49
N GLN A 225 -29.45 21.09 10.13
CA GLN A 225 -28.96 20.99 8.75
C GLN A 225 -28.97 19.56 8.22
N LEU A 226 -28.62 18.58 9.05
CA LEU A 226 -28.59 17.18 8.64
C LEU A 226 -30.01 16.66 8.37
N GLU A 227 -30.94 17.02 9.25
CA GLU A 227 -32.35 16.68 9.12
C GLU A 227 -32.96 17.27 7.85
N ASP A 228 -32.68 18.55 7.55
CA ASP A 228 -33.14 19.22 6.34
C ASP A 228 -32.57 18.58 5.06
N GLU A 229 -31.27 18.22 5.08
CA GLU A 229 -30.61 17.52 3.97
C GLU A 229 -31.23 16.13 3.72
N LEU A 230 -31.55 15.39 4.78
CA LEU A 230 -32.16 14.07 4.66
C LEU A 230 -33.63 14.14 4.26
N ASP A 231 -34.37 15.17 4.71
CA ASP A 231 -35.77 15.36 4.32
C ASP A 231 -35.89 15.70 2.82
N ALA A 232 -34.89 16.37 2.23
CA ALA A 232 -34.81 16.68 0.80
C ALA A 232 -34.54 15.48 -0.14
N LEU A 233 -34.20 14.29 0.40
CA LEU A 233 -34.02 13.09 -0.42
C LEU A 233 -35.35 12.66 -1.07
N SER A 234 -35.33 12.27 -2.35
CA SER A 234 -36.52 11.77 -3.04
C SER A 234 -36.97 10.40 -2.54
N ASP A 235 -38.29 10.17 -2.52
CA ASP A 235 -38.87 8.88 -2.09
C ASP A 235 -38.41 7.71 -2.98
N ALA A 236 -38.14 7.96 -4.26
CA ALA A 236 -37.62 6.96 -5.20
C ALA A 236 -36.27 6.36 -4.76
N ARG A 237 -35.42 7.12 -4.07
CA ARG A 237 -34.15 6.62 -3.52
C ARG A 237 -34.34 5.85 -2.22
N ILE A 238 -35.34 6.20 -1.42
CA ILE A 238 -35.69 5.47 -0.20
C ILE A 238 -36.29 4.10 -0.58
N ASP A 239 -37.01 4.02 -1.70
CA ASP A 239 -37.60 2.79 -2.24
C ASP A 239 -36.61 1.84 -2.93
N ASP A 240 -35.43 2.35 -3.31
CA ASP A 240 -34.33 1.55 -3.84
C ASP A 240 -33.55 0.89 -2.70
N TYR A 241 -33.44 -0.44 -2.76
CA TYR A 241 -32.82 -1.22 -1.69
C TYR A 241 -31.32 -0.89 -1.50
N HIS A 242 -30.61 -0.56 -2.59
CA HIS A 242 -29.19 -0.27 -2.53
C HIS A 242 -28.94 1.11 -1.91
N ASP A 243 -29.71 2.11 -2.34
CA ASP A 243 -29.64 3.47 -1.79
C ASP A 243 -30.08 3.51 -0.31
N TRP A 244 -31.13 2.76 0.03
CA TRP A 244 -31.60 2.60 1.41
C TRP A 244 -30.54 1.98 2.35
N VAL A 245 -29.85 0.93 1.89
CA VAL A 245 -28.73 0.32 2.63
C VAL A 245 -27.56 1.31 2.75
N THR A 246 -27.29 2.07 1.70
CA THR A 246 -26.19 3.04 1.64
C THR A 246 -26.45 4.21 2.60
N LEU A 247 -27.68 4.73 2.67
CA LEU A 247 -28.09 5.72 3.68
C LEU A 247 -27.90 5.19 5.10
N GLY A 248 -28.33 3.95 5.38
CA GLY A 248 -28.13 3.31 6.68
C GLY A 248 -26.66 3.16 7.06
N GLN A 249 -25.80 2.82 6.10
CA GLN A 249 -24.34 2.75 6.33
C GLN A 249 -23.71 4.13 6.57
N ALA A 250 -24.15 5.16 5.85
CA ALA A 250 -23.66 6.53 6.02
C ALA A 250 -24.00 7.11 7.41
N LEU A 251 -25.25 6.91 7.87
CA LEU A 251 -25.68 7.33 9.20
C LEU A 251 -24.98 6.51 10.29
N HIS A 252 -24.83 5.20 10.08
CA HIS A 252 -24.05 4.37 10.99
C HIS A 252 -22.58 4.81 11.07
N HIS A 253 -21.98 5.29 9.99
CA HIS A 253 -20.65 5.89 10.00
C HIS A 253 -20.63 7.23 10.75
N GLN A 254 -21.54 8.15 10.41
CA GLN A 254 -21.62 9.50 10.97
C GLN A 254 -21.77 9.51 12.49
N PHE A 255 -22.61 8.61 13.01
CA PHE A 255 -22.93 8.52 14.43
C PHE A 255 -22.18 7.39 15.14
N GLY A 256 -21.22 6.73 14.47
CA GLY A 256 -20.47 5.62 15.06
C GLY A 256 -21.35 4.45 15.55
N GLY A 257 -22.51 4.24 14.91
CA GLY A 257 -23.50 3.23 15.29
C GLY A 257 -24.40 3.61 16.46
N ALA A 258 -24.34 4.85 16.97
CA ALA A 258 -25.17 5.32 18.07
C ALA A 258 -26.67 5.32 17.76
N GLN A 259 -27.49 5.36 18.82
CA GLN A 259 -28.94 5.33 18.75
C GLN A 259 -29.52 6.51 17.93
N GLU A 260 -28.90 7.69 18.03
CA GLU A 260 -29.30 8.89 17.28
C GLU A 260 -29.31 8.66 15.77
N GLY A 261 -28.26 8.00 15.23
CA GLY A 261 -28.19 7.66 13.81
C GLY A 261 -29.21 6.59 13.39
N TYR A 262 -29.55 5.67 14.30
CA TYR A 262 -30.59 4.68 14.07
C TYR A 262 -31.98 5.33 13.99
N ASP A 263 -32.26 6.28 14.89
CA ASP A 263 -33.55 6.97 14.94
C ASP A 263 -33.79 7.80 13.67
N LEU A 264 -32.75 8.48 13.16
CA LEU A 264 -32.78 9.17 11.86
C LEU A 264 -33.03 8.19 10.72
N TRP A 265 -32.28 7.08 10.66
CA TRP A 265 -32.47 6.09 9.61
C TRP A 265 -33.89 5.48 9.63
N LEU A 266 -34.44 5.26 10.82
CA LEU A 266 -35.81 4.78 11.00
C LEU A 266 -36.85 5.79 10.51
N LYS A 267 -36.70 7.08 10.86
CA LYS A 267 -37.58 8.18 10.41
C LYS A 267 -37.68 8.20 8.87
N HIS A 268 -36.54 8.16 8.17
CA HIS A 268 -36.54 8.22 6.71
C HIS A 268 -36.99 6.90 6.06
N SER A 269 -36.71 5.75 6.68
CA SER A 269 -37.17 4.45 6.17
C SER A 269 -38.70 4.31 6.17
N GLN A 270 -39.41 5.01 7.07
CA GLN A 270 -40.87 4.98 7.17
C GLN A 270 -41.60 5.65 5.99
N ARG A 271 -40.88 6.39 5.13
CA ARG A 271 -41.44 7.03 3.94
C ARG A 271 -41.76 6.02 2.82
N SER A 272 -41.16 4.83 2.85
CA SER A 272 -41.36 3.77 1.86
C SER A 272 -42.56 2.87 2.21
N GLU A 273 -43.35 2.49 1.21
CA GLU A 273 -44.39 1.46 1.36
C GLU A 273 -43.82 0.06 1.66
N LYS A 274 -42.51 -0.17 1.42
CA LYS A 274 -41.81 -1.45 1.67
C LYS A 274 -41.24 -1.56 3.09
N PHE A 275 -41.51 -0.60 3.97
CA PHE A 275 -40.94 -0.54 5.31
C PHE A 275 -41.36 -1.72 6.20
N ASP A 276 -40.37 -2.40 6.81
CA ASP A 276 -40.59 -3.43 7.84
C ASP A 276 -39.79 -3.12 9.13
N ALA A 277 -40.50 -2.70 10.17
CA ALA A 277 -39.93 -2.37 11.48
C ALA A 277 -39.20 -3.54 12.16
N ARG A 278 -39.55 -4.79 11.84
CA ARG A 278 -38.93 -5.99 12.45
C ARG A 278 -37.52 -6.24 11.92
N GLU A 279 -37.22 -5.81 10.69
CA GLU A 279 -35.92 -6.02 10.06
C GLU A 279 -34.88 -4.95 10.45
N MET A 280 -35.33 -3.75 10.85
CA MET A 280 -34.46 -2.59 11.13
C MET A 280 -33.36 -2.88 12.16
N PRO A 281 -33.64 -3.44 13.35
CA PRO A 281 -32.60 -3.66 14.34
C PRO A 281 -31.56 -4.69 13.89
N ARG A 282 -31.99 -5.71 13.14
CA ARG A 282 -31.09 -6.74 12.61
C ARG A 282 -30.15 -6.14 11.55
N LYS A 283 -30.69 -5.28 10.69
CA LYS A 283 -29.95 -4.66 9.60
C LYS A 283 -29.00 -3.57 10.09
N TRP A 284 -29.42 -2.73 11.04
CA TRP A 284 -28.55 -1.73 11.69
C TRP A 284 -27.29 -2.38 12.29
N ARG A 285 -27.48 -3.47 13.05
CA ARG A 285 -26.36 -4.26 13.63
C ARG A 285 -25.47 -4.97 12.61
N SER A 286 -25.92 -5.06 11.35
CA SER A 286 -25.13 -5.62 10.26
C SER A 286 -24.26 -4.57 9.55
N PHE A 287 -24.57 -3.29 9.71
CA PHE A 287 -23.75 -2.20 9.20
C PHE A 287 -22.42 -2.14 9.98
N GLY A 288 -21.34 -1.75 9.29
CA GLY A 288 -19.98 -1.82 9.83
C GLY A 288 -19.32 -3.22 9.80
N ARG A 289 -19.99 -4.28 9.31
CA ARG A 289 -19.40 -5.63 9.13
C ARG A 289 -18.67 -5.83 7.79
N ASN A 290 -18.92 -5.00 6.78
CA ASN A 290 -18.23 -5.01 5.49
C ASN A 290 -17.27 -3.81 5.41
N ARG A 291 -15.97 -4.04 5.59
CA ARG A 291 -14.99 -2.99 5.98
C ARG A 291 -13.96 -2.60 4.91
N ARG A 292 -14.25 -2.81 3.62
CA ARG A 292 -13.30 -2.48 2.52
C ARG A 292 -13.43 -1.05 1.97
N ALA A 293 -14.59 -0.41 2.11
CA ALA A 293 -14.81 1.01 1.75
C ALA A 293 -16.01 1.57 2.54
N PRO A 294 -15.82 2.53 3.47
CA PRO A 294 -16.93 3.09 4.24
C PRO A 294 -17.80 4.01 3.37
N VAL A 295 -19.11 3.77 3.34
CA VAL A 295 -20.09 4.74 2.89
C VAL A 295 -20.22 5.81 3.98
N THR A 296 -20.13 7.09 3.60
CA THR A 296 -20.13 8.23 4.54
C THR A 296 -21.24 9.21 4.18
N MET A 297 -21.55 10.16 5.08
CA MET A 297 -22.51 11.21 4.77
C MET A 297 -22.11 12.10 3.59
N ALA A 298 -20.83 12.16 3.21
CA ALA A 298 -20.39 12.82 1.98
C ALA A 298 -20.94 12.12 0.72
N SER A 299 -21.13 10.80 0.77
CA SER A 299 -21.74 10.02 -0.33
C SER A 299 -23.22 10.38 -0.49
N VAL A 300 -23.93 10.58 0.62
CA VAL A 300 -25.34 10.99 0.63
C VAL A 300 -25.50 12.46 0.19
N ARG A 301 -24.62 13.37 0.65
CA ARG A 301 -24.60 14.77 0.18
C ARG A 301 -24.37 14.89 -1.32
N ALA A 302 -23.50 14.06 -1.89
CA ALA A 302 -23.30 14.03 -3.33
C ALA A 302 -24.59 13.70 -4.10
N TRP A 303 -25.46 12.84 -3.55
CA TRP A 303 -26.77 12.56 -4.15
C TRP A 303 -27.69 13.77 -4.14
N ILE A 304 -27.71 14.52 -3.04
CA ILE A 304 -28.55 15.71 -2.89
C ILE A 304 -28.10 16.79 -3.89
N ILE A 305 -26.79 16.98 -4.04
CA ILE A 305 -26.21 17.93 -5.00
C ILE A 305 -26.52 17.50 -6.44
N ASP A 306 -26.39 16.22 -6.76
CA ASP A 306 -26.69 15.68 -8.09
C ASP A 306 -28.18 15.81 -8.44
N GLN A 307 -29.06 15.51 -7.47
CA GLN A 307 -30.51 15.68 -7.63
C GLN A 307 -30.89 17.14 -7.88
N ARG A 308 -30.37 18.08 -7.08
CA ARG A 308 -30.61 19.53 -7.28
C ARG A 308 -30.05 20.02 -8.63
N LYS A 309 -28.90 19.51 -9.07
CA LYS A 309 -28.35 19.84 -10.39
C LYS A 309 -29.22 19.33 -11.53
N SER A 310 -29.77 18.11 -11.41
CA SER A 310 -30.70 17.56 -12.39
C SER A 310 -31.98 18.38 -12.45
N GLU A 311 -32.54 18.75 -11.30
CA GLU A 311 -33.75 19.59 -11.22
C GLU A 311 -33.52 20.97 -11.86
N ILE A 312 -32.38 21.62 -11.60
CA ILE A 312 -31.99 22.90 -12.22
C ILE A 312 -31.75 22.73 -13.73
N THR A 313 -31.13 21.63 -14.15
CA THR A 313 -30.88 21.35 -15.57
C THR A 313 -32.19 21.11 -16.32
N ASP A 314 -33.13 20.36 -15.73
CA ASP A 314 -34.44 20.10 -16.32
C ASP A 314 -35.28 21.40 -16.38
N MET A 315 -35.18 22.28 -15.38
CA MET A 315 -35.80 23.62 -15.42
C MET A 315 -35.19 24.53 -16.51
N LEU A 316 -33.87 24.51 -16.67
CA LEU A 316 -33.16 25.25 -17.73
C LEU A 316 -33.51 24.73 -19.13
N LEU A 317 -33.71 23.41 -19.28
CA LEU A 317 -34.12 22.78 -20.53
C LEU A 317 -35.61 22.99 -20.84
N ALA A 318 -36.45 23.22 -19.82
CA ALA A 318 -37.87 23.52 -19.95
C ALA A 318 -38.17 24.99 -20.29
N GLY A 319 -37.16 25.86 -20.32
CA GLY A 319 -37.27 27.25 -20.78
C GLY A 319 -38.03 28.19 -19.85
N SER A 320 -38.06 27.90 -18.55
CA SER A 320 -38.65 28.79 -17.54
C SER A 320 -37.68 29.90 -17.10
N ASP A 321 -38.19 31.13 -17.00
CA ASP A 321 -37.42 32.32 -16.60
C ASP A 321 -36.84 32.19 -15.17
N LEU A 322 -35.61 32.68 -15.01
CA LEU A 322 -34.74 32.50 -13.83
C LEU A 322 -35.05 33.44 -12.64
N ASP A 323 -36.11 34.24 -12.74
CA ASP A 323 -36.41 35.33 -11.79
C ASP A 323 -37.24 34.90 -10.56
N ASP A 324 -37.72 33.65 -10.50
CA ASP A 324 -38.58 33.15 -9.41
C ASP A 324 -37.85 32.30 -8.34
N LEU A 325 -36.51 32.24 -8.35
CA LEU A 325 -35.77 31.50 -7.33
C LEU A 325 -35.53 32.34 -6.07
N GLU A 326 -36.20 31.99 -4.97
CA GLU A 326 -35.89 32.55 -3.65
C GLU A 326 -34.43 32.26 -3.26
N PRO A 327 -33.67 33.29 -2.81
CA PRO A 327 -32.30 33.11 -2.35
C PRO A 327 -32.34 32.55 -0.92
N SER A 328 -32.44 31.24 -0.76
CA SER A 328 -32.11 30.62 0.53
C SER A 328 -31.39 29.29 0.34
N THR A 329 -30.27 29.16 1.07
CA THR A 329 -29.29 28.05 1.09
C THR A 329 -28.14 28.09 0.08
N ALA A 330 -27.55 29.28 -0.11
CA ALA A 330 -26.12 29.36 -0.41
C ALA A 330 -25.32 28.83 0.81
N PHE A 331 -24.46 27.85 0.60
CA PHE A 331 -23.57 27.32 1.64
C PHE A 331 -22.46 28.34 1.91
N ASP A 332 -22.54 28.99 3.08
CA ASP A 332 -21.40 29.57 3.79
C ASP A 332 -20.41 28.47 4.17
N ASP A 333 -19.30 28.38 3.44
CA ASP A 333 -18.05 27.82 3.96
C ASP A 333 -17.09 29.00 4.19
N ALA A 334 -17.25 29.65 5.34
CA ALA A 334 -16.28 30.54 5.94
C ALA A 334 -15.87 29.96 7.30
N ASP A 335 -14.69 29.36 7.36
CA ASP A 335 -13.79 29.43 8.50
C ASP A 335 -12.50 30.06 7.95
N ASP A 336 -12.45 31.38 7.91
CA ASP A 336 -11.18 32.11 7.97
C ASP A 336 -11.41 33.37 8.80
N GLU A 337 -10.95 33.31 10.05
CA GLU A 337 -10.82 34.47 10.94
C GLU A 337 -9.80 35.45 10.36
N SER A 338 -10.25 36.52 9.72
CA SER A 338 -9.56 37.81 9.81
C SER A 338 -10.58 38.95 9.67
N GLY A 339 -10.60 39.79 10.69
CA GLY A 339 -11.72 40.66 11.01
C GLY A 339 -11.88 41.90 10.11
N ASP A 340 -13.14 42.33 10.11
CA ASP A 340 -13.65 43.70 10.10
C ASP A 340 -12.91 44.74 9.27
N LEU A 341 -13.54 45.10 8.14
CA LEU A 341 -13.62 46.48 7.68
C LEU A 341 -14.71 46.61 6.60
N ASP A 342 -15.98 46.56 7.02
CA ASP A 342 -17.11 47.12 6.27
C ASP A 342 -18.24 47.56 7.22
N GLU A 343 -17.92 48.56 8.05
CA GLU A 343 -18.92 49.43 8.67
C GLU A 343 -18.58 50.87 8.30
N PHE A 344 -18.79 51.28 7.04
CA PHE A 344 -19.10 52.67 6.70
C PHE A 344 -19.50 52.91 5.22
N LEU A 345 -20.57 52.30 4.71
CA LEU A 345 -21.18 52.80 3.46
C LEU A 345 -22.71 52.74 3.50
N ALA A 346 -23.29 53.70 4.21
CA ALA A 346 -24.63 54.21 3.92
C ALA A 346 -24.77 55.64 4.46
N SER A 347 -24.49 56.66 3.64
CA SER A 347 -25.34 57.84 3.51
C SER A 347 -24.75 58.87 2.55
N GLY A 348 -25.62 59.39 1.67
CA GLY A 348 -25.65 60.82 1.38
C GLY A 348 -25.08 61.25 0.04
N ASP A 349 -25.99 61.50 -0.89
CA ASP A 349 -25.81 62.43 -2.01
C ASP A 349 -25.07 63.71 -1.61
N THR A 350 -24.17 64.19 -2.48
CA THR A 350 -24.17 65.56 -3.04
C THR A 350 -22.94 65.77 -3.95
N ASP A 351 -23.20 66.19 -5.19
CA ASP A 351 -22.23 66.86 -6.08
C ASP A 351 -21.99 68.29 -5.53
N PRO A 352 -20.78 68.91 -5.61
CA PRO A 352 -20.37 69.59 -6.86
C PRO A 352 -18.84 69.74 -7.15
N GLU A 353 -18.54 69.97 -8.44
CA GLU A 353 -17.50 70.87 -9.03
C GLU A 353 -15.97 70.60 -8.90
N ALA A 354 -15.38 70.21 -10.05
CA ALA A 354 -14.20 70.77 -10.75
C ALA A 354 -12.79 70.87 -10.09
N LYS A 355 -11.79 70.15 -10.66
CA LYS A 355 -10.69 70.68 -11.50
C LYS A 355 -9.64 69.61 -11.89
N SER A 356 -8.92 69.92 -12.97
CA SER A 356 -8.10 69.12 -13.87
C SER A 356 -6.68 68.75 -13.41
N ASP A 357 -6.10 67.72 -14.06
CA ASP A 357 -4.77 67.65 -14.73
C ASP A 357 -4.26 66.18 -14.67
N ASP A 358 -4.61 65.33 -15.64
CA ASP A 358 -3.90 64.99 -16.91
C ASP A 358 -2.58 64.21 -16.75
N ASP A 359 -2.64 62.90 -17.04
CA ASP A 359 -1.77 62.15 -17.96
C ASP A 359 -2.23 60.68 -18.02
N ALA A 360 -3.37 60.44 -18.69
CA ALA A 360 -3.84 59.10 -19.03
C ALA A 360 -3.75 58.91 -20.55
N VAL A 361 -3.00 57.89 -20.97
CA VAL A 361 -2.96 57.43 -22.36
C VAL A 361 -4.38 57.06 -22.79
N THR A 362 -4.84 57.64 -23.88
CA THR A 362 -6.23 57.50 -24.33
C THR A 362 -6.40 56.26 -25.22
N GLU A 363 -7.63 55.77 -25.29
CA GLU A 363 -8.02 54.65 -26.17
C GLU A 363 -7.65 54.90 -27.65
N ASP A 364 -7.57 56.16 -28.05
CA ASP A 364 -7.20 56.57 -29.40
C ASP A 364 -5.69 56.44 -29.67
N ASP A 365 -4.84 56.62 -28.66
CA ASP A 365 -3.38 56.38 -28.78
C ASP A 365 -3.07 54.89 -29.00
N ILE A 366 -3.90 54.00 -28.43
CA ILE A 366 -3.81 52.55 -28.60
C ILE A 366 -4.35 52.15 -29.99
N LYS A 367 -5.46 52.74 -30.43
CA LYS A 367 -6.03 52.50 -31.78
C LYS A 367 -5.11 52.98 -32.89
N GLU A 368 -4.41 54.10 -32.73
CA GLU A 368 -3.48 54.63 -33.73
C GLU A 368 -2.21 53.77 -33.84
N THR A 369 -1.75 53.19 -32.73
CA THR A 369 -0.63 52.23 -32.71
C THR A 369 -1.01 50.89 -33.34
N LEU A 370 -2.26 50.45 -33.19
CA LEU A 370 -2.79 49.23 -33.81
C LEU A 370 -3.14 49.42 -35.30
N ALA A 371 -3.61 50.60 -35.70
CA ALA A 371 -3.88 50.93 -37.10
C ALA A 371 -2.60 51.06 -37.94
N ALA A 372 -1.46 51.42 -37.34
CA ALA A 372 -0.16 51.45 -38.01
C ALA A 372 0.39 50.06 -38.39
N LEU A 373 -0.22 48.97 -37.90
CA LEU A 373 0.15 47.58 -38.21
C LEU A 373 -0.74 46.93 -39.27
N ASP A 374 -1.83 47.59 -39.69
CA ASP A 374 -2.78 47.06 -40.66
C ASP A 374 -2.63 47.79 -42.00
N GLY A 375 -1.64 47.34 -42.79
CA GLY A 375 -1.35 47.85 -44.11
C GLY A 375 -1.34 46.76 -45.17
N GLY A 376 -2.50 46.48 -45.76
CA GLY A 376 -2.62 45.91 -47.11
C GLY A 376 -2.85 44.40 -47.19
N ALA A 377 -3.97 44.02 -47.80
CA ALA A 377 -4.45 42.67 -48.04
C ALA A 377 -3.61 41.87 -49.06
N ASP A 378 -3.48 40.56 -48.83
CA ASP A 378 -3.71 39.49 -49.82
C ASP A 378 -3.96 38.16 -49.07
N ASP A 379 -4.85 37.33 -49.63
CA ASP A 379 -5.45 36.10 -49.09
C ASP A 379 -4.51 34.85 -49.16
N ASP A 380 -4.85 33.84 -48.35
CA ASP A 380 -4.46 32.41 -48.44
C ASP A 380 -3.16 31.87 -47.78
N GLU A 381 -2.68 32.46 -46.68
CA GLU A 381 -1.88 31.73 -45.67
C GLU A 381 -2.55 31.76 -44.29
N PRO A 382 -2.60 30.65 -43.53
CA PRO A 382 -3.10 30.67 -42.16
C PRO A 382 -2.23 31.66 -41.36
N ARG A 383 -2.80 32.83 -41.05
CA ARG A 383 -2.15 33.85 -40.23
C ARG A 383 -1.69 33.19 -38.93
N ASN A 384 -0.39 33.01 -38.79
CA ASN A 384 0.21 32.48 -37.58
C ASN A 384 0.09 33.58 -36.51
N LEU A 385 -1.04 33.59 -35.80
CA LEU A 385 -1.34 34.57 -34.76
C LEU A 385 -0.27 34.48 -33.67
N ASP A 386 0.26 35.63 -33.25
CA ASP A 386 1.13 35.70 -32.07
C ASP A 386 0.37 35.14 -30.87
N TRP A 387 0.98 34.23 -30.10
CA TRP A 387 0.29 33.53 -28.99
C TRP A 387 -0.25 34.50 -27.93
N ILE A 388 0.35 35.69 -27.82
CA ILE A 388 -0.11 36.78 -26.96
C ILE A 388 -1.51 37.25 -27.35
N SER A 389 -1.86 37.22 -28.64
CA SER A 389 -3.21 37.58 -29.11
C SER A 389 -4.27 36.52 -28.79
N LEU A 390 -3.85 35.33 -28.32
CA LEU A 390 -4.75 34.25 -27.89
C LEU A 390 -5.09 34.33 -26.39
N LEU A 391 -4.49 35.28 -25.67
CA LEU A 391 -4.78 35.53 -24.26
C LEU A 391 -6.14 36.22 -24.09
N ASP A 392 -6.89 35.78 -23.08
CA ASP A 392 -8.20 36.34 -22.73
C ASP A 392 -8.06 37.51 -21.75
N PHE A 393 -8.62 38.67 -22.10
CA PHE A 393 -8.55 39.90 -21.32
C PHE A 393 -9.93 40.29 -20.77
N ASN A 394 -9.96 41.00 -19.65
CA ASN A 394 -11.19 41.59 -19.12
C ASN A 394 -11.51 42.92 -19.82
N GLU A 395 -12.67 43.50 -19.52
CA GLU A 395 -13.14 44.76 -20.12
C GLU A 395 -12.21 45.95 -19.81
N GLU A 396 -11.44 45.87 -18.71
CA GLU A 396 -10.46 46.87 -18.29
C GLU A 396 -9.05 46.66 -18.91
N GLY A 397 -8.90 45.68 -19.82
CA GLY A 397 -7.62 45.34 -20.47
C GLY A 397 -6.61 44.58 -19.58
N GLY A 398 -7.04 44.15 -18.40
CA GLY A 398 -6.31 43.24 -17.52
C GLY A 398 -6.39 41.78 -18.00
N LEU A 399 -5.32 41.02 -17.83
CA LEU A 399 -5.30 39.61 -18.22
C LEU A 399 -6.12 38.78 -17.21
N ARG A 400 -7.10 38.02 -17.71
CA ARG A 400 -7.95 37.18 -16.85
C ARG A 400 -7.16 36.04 -16.21
N SER A 401 -7.43 35.76 -14.94
CA SER A 401 -6.89 34.59 -14.23
C SER A 401 -7.66 33.33 -14.61
N THR A 402 -7.41 32.80 -15.79
CA THR A 402 -8.01 31.55 -16.27
C THR A 402 -6.94 30.49 -16.49
N LEU A 403 -7.33 29.21 -16.37
CA LEU A 403 -6.47 28.08 -16.72
C LEU A 403 -5.87 28.23 -18.13
N HIS A 404 -6.68 28.64 -19.10
CA HIS A 404 -6.28 28.86 -20.50
C HIS A 404 -5.10 29.85 -20.62
N ASN A 405 -5.19 31.00 -19.96
CA ASN A 405 -4.14 32.01 -20.02
C ASN A 405 -2.84 31.54 -19.37
N VAL A 406 -2.95 30.89 -18.21
CA VAL A 406 -1.77 30.36 -17.49
C VAL A 406 -1.10 29.27 -18.32
N GLU A 407 -1.87 28.38 -18.96
CA GLU A 407 -1.36 27.37 -19.87
C GLU A 407 -0.63 27.99 -21.07
N LEU A 408 -1.22 28.99 -21.74
CA LEU A 408 -0.57 29.71 -22.85
C LEU A 408 0.75 30.34 -22.42
N ILE A 409 0.79 30.97 -21.24
CA ILE A 409 2.02 31.56 -20.70
C ILE A 409 3.09 30.48 -20.48
N LEU A 410 2.76 29.36 -19.83
CA LEU A 410 3.73 28.29 -19.56
C LEU A 410 4.28 27.64 -20.83
N LYS A 411 3.46 27.55 -21.89
CA LYS A 411 3.87 26.95 -23.16
C LYS A 411 4.78 27.85 -23.99
N ASN A 412 4.63 29.18 -23.90
CA ASN A 412 5.25 30.09 -24.86
C ASN A 412 6.21 31.12 -24.25
N ASP A 413 6.17 31.36 -22.93
CA ASP A 413 7.13 32.27 -22.30
C ASP A 413 8.53 31.64 -22.34
N PRO A 414 9.56 32.34 -22.84
CA PRO A 414 10.92 31.80 -22.94
C PRO A 414 11.54 31.33 -21.62
N ARG A 415 11.01 31.75 -20.47
CA ARG A 415 11.46 31.28 -19.15
C ARG A 415 10.89 29.91 -18.79
N PHE A 416 9.71 29.57 -19.30
CA PHE A 416 8.95 28.37 -18.92
C PHE A 416 8.93 27.30 -20.00
N GLU A 417 9.04 27.70 -21.27
CA GLU A 417 8.87 26.83 -22.43
C GLU A 417 9.70 25.54 -22.32
N GLY A 418 8.99 24.42 -22.26
CA GLY A 418 9.55 23.07 -22.18
C GLY A 418 10.29 22.71 -20.89
N VAL A 419 10.29 23.60 -19.88
CA VAL A 419 10.91 23.32 -18.57
C VAL A 419 10.17 22.19 -17.84
N PRO A 420 8.82 22.23 -17.68
CA PRO A 420 8.07 21.06 -17.23
C PRO A 420 8.02 20.02 -18.34
N GLN A 421 8.37 18.78 -18.02
CA GLN A 421 8.36 17.66 -18.96
C GLN A 421 7.69 16.45 -18.31
N LEU A 422 6.99 15.64 -19.10
CA LEU A 422 6.40 14.39 -18.64
C LEU A 422 7.37 13.24 -18.89
N ASN A 423 7.78 12.56 -17.81
CA ASN A 423 8.50 11.31 -17.94
C ASN A 423 7.48 10.17 -18.16
N ASP A 424 7.35 9.67 -19.38
CA ASP A 424 6.38 8.61 -19.74
C ASP A 424 6.65 7.27 -19.03
N PHE A 425 7.86 7.09 -18.50
CA PHE A 425 8.24 5.88 -17.81
C PHE A 425 7.81 5.87 -16.33
N THR A 426 7.94 7.02 -15.64
CA THR A 426 7.49 7.17 -14.24
C THR A 426 6.08 7.75 -14.12
N HIS A 427 5.57 8.40 -15.17
CA HIS A 427 4.37 9.23 -15.19
C HIS A 427 4.43 10.43 -14.24
N GLU A 428 5.63 10.99 -14.07
CA GLU A 428 5.87 12.15 -13.21
C GLU A 428 6.22 13.38 -14.04
N THR A 429 5.82 14.55 -13.53
CA THR A 429 6.36 15.82 -14.02
C THR A 429 7.76 16.01 -13.48
N VAL A 430 8.69 16.32 -14.36
CA VAL A 430 10.11 16.50 -14.05
C VAL A 430 10.69 17.69 -14.82
N GLN A 431 11.94 18.01 -14.53
CA GLN A 431 12.73 19.02 -15.24
C GLN A 431 14.03 18.39 -15.77
N ARG A 432 14.28 18.42 -17.10
CA ARG A 432 15.58 18.03 -17.71
C ARG A 432 16.35 19.20 -18.33
N ARG A 433 15.77 20.39 -18.38
CA ARG A 433 16.41 21.61 -18.89
C ARG A 433 16.34 22.74 -17.90
N GLU A 434 17.32 23.62 -17.90
CA GLU A 434 17.25 24.86 -17.12
C GLU A 434 16.22 25.82 -17.75
N PRO A 435 15.58 26.68 -16.95
CA PRO A 435 14.77 27.78 -17.46
C PRO A 435 15.53 28.66 -18.44
N GLY A 436 14.86 29.08 -19.50
CA GLY A 436 15.38 30.12 -20.37
C GLY A 436 15.35 31.49 -19.68
N LYS A 437 15.71 32.53 -20.45
CA LYS A 437 15.79 33.91 -19.94
C LYS A 437 14.96 34.83 -20.81
N MET A 438 14.21 35.71 -20.16
CA MET A 438 13.56 36.82 -20.86
C MET A 438 14.55 37.99 -20.99
N PHE A 439 14.65 38.59 -22.16
CA PHE A 439 15.63 39.65 -22.43
C PHE A 439 15.31 40.95 -21.67
N GLN A 440 16.35 41.59 -21.09
CA GLN A 440 16.25 42.88 -20.42
C GLN A 440 16.41 44.02 -21.43
N ARG A 441 15.43 44.92 -21.53
CA ARG A 441 15.61 46.17 -22.30
C ARG A 441 16.69 47.05 -21.64
N ALA A 442 17.61 47.59 -22.44
CA ALA A 442 18.81 48.31 -21.97
C ALA A 442 18.56 49.52 -21.03
N ARG A 443 17.33 50.06 -21.00
CA ARG A 443 16.93 51.21 -20.18
C ARG A 443 15.71 50.95 -19.29
N ALA A 444 15.35 49.70 -19.05
CA ALA A 444 14.20 49.39 -18.19
C ALA A 444 14.48 49.78 -16.72
N ALA A 445 13.55 50.51 -16.12
CA ALA A 445 13.67 51.05 -14.77
C ALA A 445 13.76 49.96 -13.67
N LYS A 446 13.26 48.76 -13.96
CA LYS A 446 13.30 47.61 -13.05
C LYS A 446 13.87 46.39 -13.78
N PRO A 447 14.59 45.49 -13.07
CA PRO A 447 15.05 44.24 -13.65
C PRO A 447 13.86 43.32 -13.95
N VAL A 448 13.94 42.61 -15.07
CA VAL A 448 13.00 41.57 -15.48
C VAL A 448 13.13 40.41 -14.51
N LYS A 449 12.00 39.94 -14.00
CA LYS A 449 11.95 38.79 -13.10
C LYS A 449 12.29 37.53 -13.90
N GLN A 450 13.29 36.79 -13.42
CA GLN A 450 13.72 35.51 -14.00
C GLN A 450 13.45 34.38 -13.02
N LEU A 451 13.39 33.15 -13.53
CA LEU A 451 13.53 31.96 -12.71
C LEU A 451 15.01 31.81 -12.30
N GLN A 452 15.27 31.88 -11.00
CA GLN A 452 16.63 31.85 -10.42
C GLN A 452 16.67 30.98 -9.17
N GLY A 453 17.87 30.50 -8.82
CA GLY A 453 18.11 29.69 -7.63
C GLY A 453 18.53 28.26 -7.95
N ARG A 454 19.03 27.56 -6.92
CA ARG A 454 19.62 26.21 -7.04
C ARG A 454 18.62 25.12 -7.40
N MET A 455 17.31 25.38 -7.28
CA MET A 455 16.26 24.43 -7.64
C MET A 455 16.08 24.25 -9.15
N TRP A 456 16.60 25.20 -9.95
CA TRP A 456 16.54 25.15 -11.41
C TRP A 456 17.76 24.49 -12.05
N THR A 457 18.80 24.19 -11.26
CA THR A 457 19.97 23.45 -11.75
C THR A 457 19.59 21.99 -11.97
N VAL A 458 19.75 21.52 -13.21
CA VAL A 458 19.46 20.13 -13.57
C VAL A 458 20.52 19.21 -13.00
N ARG A 459 20.10 18.22 -12.20
CA ARG A 459 20.98 17.20 -11.59
C ARG A 459 20.86 15.88 -12.33
N ASP A 460 19.65 15.47 -12.68
CA ASP A 460 19.39 14.30 -13.52
C ASP A 460 18.90 14.72 -14.91
N GLY A 461 19.83 14.78 -15.88
CA GLY A 461 19.49 15.08 -17.28
C GLY A 461 18.90 13.89 -18.05
N ILE A 462 18.91 12.68 -17.48
CA ILE A 462 18.40 11.47 -18.11
C ILE A 462 16.94 11.25 -17.71
N ASN A 463 16.66 11.15 -16.41
CA ASN A 463 15.31 10.91 -15.89
C ASN A 463 14.54 12.19 -15.55
N GLY A 464 15.26 13.31 -15.42
CA GLY A 464 14.71 14.57 -14.94
C GLY A 464 14.68 14.66 -13.43
N ASP A 465 14.84 15.88 -12.93
CA ASP A 465 14.64 16.17 -11.51
C ASP A 465 13.15 16.25 -11.20
N LEU A 466 12.69 15.52 -10.17
CA LEU A 466 11.31 15.55 -9.70
C LEU A 466 10.82 16.98 -9.47
N TRP A 467 9.63 17.28 -9.97
CA TRP A 467 8.99 18.58 -9.78
C TRP A 467 8.62 18.82 -8.31
N SER A 468 8.72 20.07 -7.86
CA SER A 468 8.57 20.44 -6.45
C SER A 468 7.73 21.70 -6.28
N ASP A 469 7.06 21.87 -5.14
CA ASP A 469 6.23 23.06 -4.87
C ASP A 469 7.06 24.36 -4.93
N ASP A 470 8.35 24.33 -4.59
CA ASP A 470 9.24 25.49 -4.75
C ASP A 470 9.30 26.04 -6.19
N ARG A 471 9.18 25.15 -7.19
CA ARG A 471 9.13 25.54 -8.61
C ARG A 471 7.78 26.17 -8.95
N ASP A 472 6.69 25.67 -8.39
CA ASP A 472 5.36 26.27 -8.51
C ASP A 472 5.38 27.70 -7.98
N PHE A 473 5.93 27.91 -6.78
CA PHE A 473 6.02 29.24 -6.17
C PHE A 473 6.84 30.22 -7.02
N ALA A 474 7.95 29.77 -7.60
CA ALA A 474 8.78 30.62 -8.43
C ALA A 474 8.13 30.97 -9.77
N ILE A 475 7.45 30.02 -10.42
CA ILE A 475 6.67 30.29 -11.63
C ILE A 475 5.55 31.28 -11.32
N ARG A 476 4.78 31.07 -10.24
CA ARG A 476 3.74 32.01 -9.81
C ARG A 476 4.29 33.40 -9.58
N SER A 477 5.41 33.51 -8.86
CA SER A 477 6.06 34.79 -8.58
C SER A 477 6.45 35.54 -9.85
N VAL A 478 6.79 34.84 -10.94
CA VAL A 478 7.07 35.45 -12.24
C VAL A 478 5.78 35.88 -12.94
N ILE A 479 4.73 35.06 -12.92
CA ILE A 479 3.45 35.40 -13.56
C ILE A 479 2.79 36.60 -12.88
N GLU A 480 2.77 36.62 -11.55
CA GLU A 480 2.18 37.69 -10.75
C GLU A 480 3.01 38.98 -10.74
N ALA A 481 4.26 38.92 -11.21
CA ALA A 481 5.11 40.11 -11.28
C ALA A 481 4.49 41.16 -12.23
N PRO A 482 4.72 42.46 -11.97
CA PRO A 482 4.21 43.51 -12.84
C PRO A 482 4.75 43.40 -14.27
N LYS A 483 3.97 43.87 -15.26
CA LYS A 483 4.44 44.05 -16.66
C LYS A 483 5.77 44.82 -16.76
N THR A 484 6.02 45.78 -15.86
CA THR A 484 7.30 46.54 -15.77
C THR A 484 8.53 45.68 -15.43
N GLN A 485 8.32 44.46 -14.91
CA GLN A 485 9.36 43.46 -14.65
C GLN A 485 9.20 42.23 -15.58
N GLY A 486 8.47 42.36 -16.68
CA GLY A 486 8.21 41.26 -17.61
C GLY A 486 7.33 40.15 -17.04
N GLY A 487 6.51 40.42 -16.03
CA GLY A 487 5.43 39.51 -15.61
C GLY A 487 4.09 39.88 -16.24
N TYR A 488 3.02 39.23 -15.81
CA TYR A 488 1.68 39.35 -16.42
C TYR A 488 0.69 40.15 -15.56
N SER A 489 1.07 40.54 -14.33
CA SER A 489 0.21 41.24 -13.37
C SER A 489 -1.11 40.52 -13.04
N THR A 490 -1.14 39.19 -13.18
CA THR A 490 -2.34 38.38 -12.95
C THR A 490 -2.10 37.44 -11.78
N LYS A 491 -2.95 37.52 -10.76
CA LYS A 491 -2.98 36.59 -9.64
C LYS A 491 -3.35 35.20 -10.14
N VAL A 492 -2.63 34.15 -9.75
CA VAL A 492 -2.90 32.78 -10.22
C VAL A 492 -3.22 31.85 -9.07
N THR A 493 -4.30 31.09 -9.18
CA THR A 493 -4.67 30.10 -8.17
C THR A 493 -3.75 28.87 -8.21
N ASP A 494 -3.57 28.21 -7.06
CA ASP A 494 -2.86 26.92 -6.97
C ASP A 494 -3.41 25.89 -7.94
N ARG A 495 -4.73 25.84 -8.07
CA ARG A 495 -5.43 24.90 -8.95
C ARG A 495 -5.04 25.12 -10.41
N ASP A 496 -5.11 26.36 -10.90
CA ASP A 496 -4.88 26.66 -12.30
C ASP A 496 -3.40 26.52 -12.65
N LEU A 497 -2.50 26.94 -11.74
CA LEU A 497 -1.07 26.77 -11.92
C LEU A 497 -0.69 25.28 -12.02
N LYS A 498 -1.08 24.46 -11.03
CA LYS A 498 -0.73 23.04 -11.00
C LYS A 498 -1.31 22.30 -12.20
N SER A 499 -2.55 22.63 -12.60
CA SER A 499 -3.17 22.06 -13.79
C SER A 499 -2.43 22.46 -15.06
N SER A 500 -2.03 23.73 -15.19
CA SER A 500 -1.28 24.23 -16.36
C SER A 500 0.13 23.62 -16.45
N ILE A 501 0.80 23.38 -15.32
CA ILE A 501 2.11 22.71 -15.28
C ILE A 501 1.99 21.27 -15.79
N VAL A 502 0.96 20.53 -15.35
CA VAL A 502 0.70 19.18 -15.83
C VAL A 502 0.41 19.19 -17.34
N LEU A 503 -0.39 20.13 -17.83
CA LEU A 503 -0.66 20.30 -19.27
C LEU A 503 0.61 20.67 -20.05
N ALA A 504 1.44 21.56 -19.53
CA ALA A 504 2.71 21.93 -20.16
C ALA A 504 3.69 20.76 -20.23
N ALA A 505 3.76 19.94 -19.18
CA ALA A 505 4.56 18.72 -19.13
C ALA A 505 4.10 17.68 -20.15
N ASP A 506 2.78 17.48 -20.27
CA ASP A 506 2.16 16.55 -21.23
C ASP A 506 2.46 16.92 -22.70
N ASN A 507 2.71 18.21 -22.99
CA ASN A 507 3.18 18.66 -24.31
C ASN A 507 4.67 18.43 -24.56
N ASN A 508 5.42 18.05 -23.52
CA ASN A 508 6.85 17.77 -23.60
C ASN A 508 7.16 16.37 -23.03
N PRO A 509 6.54 15.29 -23.54
CA PRO A 509 6.76 13.95 -23.04
C PRO A 509 8.10 13.41 -23.52
N PHE A 510 8.69 12.54 -22.72
CA PHE A 510 9.87 11.78 -23.11
C PHE A 510 9.90 10.44 -22.38
N HIS A 511 10.65 9.49 -22.92
CA HIS A 511 10.88 8.21 -22.28
C HIS A 511 12.39 7.94 -22.15
N PRO A 512 12.97 7.95 -20.93
CA PRO A 512 14.42 7.93 -20.73
C PRO A 512 15.11 6.68 -21.30
N ILE A 513 14.51 5.51 -21.09
CA ILE A 513 15.05 4.24 -21.63
C ILE A 513 14.94 4.18 -23.15
N LYS A 514 13.82 4.63 -23.72
CA LYS A 514 13.63 4.64 -25.16
C LYS A 514 14.64 5.56 -25.85
N GLU A 515 14.85 6.77 -25.32
CA GLU A 515 15.91 7.68 -25.80
C GLU A 515 17.30 7.03 -25.71
N TYR A 516 17.61 6.36 -24.59
CA TYR A 516 18.86 5.61 -24.45
C TYR A 516 19.00 4.50 -25.51
N LEU A 517 17.98 3.66 -25.67
CA LEU A 517 17.95 2.58 -26.66
C LEU A 517 18.04 3.08 -28.10
N GLU A 518 17.54 4.28 -28.38
CA GLU A 518 17.63 4.94 -29.68
C GLU A 518 18.97 5.64 -29.90
N SER A 519 19.71 5.96 -28.83
CA SER A 519 21.03 6.60 -28.90
C SER A 519 22.17 5.62 -29.20
N VAL A 520 21.96 4.31 -29.00
CA VAL A 520 22.98 3.28 -29.17
C VAL A 520 22.79 2.53 -30.50
N GLU A 521 23.87 2.40 -31.27
CA GLU A 521 23.90 1.64 -32.52
C GLU A 521 24.68 0.33 -32.35
N TRP A 522 24.14 -0.75 -32.90
CA TRP A 522 24.75 -2.08 -32.81
C TRP A 522 25.93 -2.20 -33.76
N ASP A 523 27.07 -2.66 -33.25
CA ASP A 523 28.31 -2.87 -33.98
C ASP A 523 28.32 -4.15 -34.86
N GLY A 524 27.23 -4.91 -34.86
CA GLY A 524 27.09 -6.15 -35.63
C GLY A 524 27.73 -7.38 -34.99
N VAL A 525 28.34 -7.25 -33.80
CA VAL A 525 28.93 -8.39 -33.07
C VAL A 525 27.89 -9.01 -32.13
N PRO A 526 27.57 -10.31 -32.27
CA PRO A 526 26.54 -10.95 -31.46
C PRO A 526 27.02 -11.23 -30.02
N ARG A 527 26.28 -10.71 -29.05
CA ARG A 527 26.53 -10.79 -27.60
C ARG A 527 25.29 -11.22 -26.80
N ALA A 528 24.08 -10.91 -27.26
CA ALA A 528 22.82 -11.11 -26.53
C ALA A 528 22.60 -12.56 -26.10
N GLU A 529 22.77 -13.52 -27.02
CA GLU A 529 22.65 -14.96 -26.71
C GLU A 529 23.76 -15.48 -25.78
N ARG A 530 24.90 -14.78 -25.73
CA ARG A 530 26.06 -15.20 -24.96
C ARG A 530 26.13 -14.57 -23.57
N LEU A 531 25.23 -13.65 -23.23
CA LEU A 531 25.22 -12.94 -21.95
C LEU A 531 25.44 -13.87 -20.74
N PHE A 532 24.66 -14.94 -20.62
CA PHE A 532 24.80 -15.86 -19.48
C PHE A 532 26.00 -16.80 -19.61
N ILE A 533 26.50 -17.04 -20.80
CA ILE A 533 27.67 -17.90 -21.03
C ILE A 533 28.93 -17.12 -20.63
N ASP A 534 29.08 -15.91 -21.16
CA ASP A 534 30.30 -15.11 -21.02
C ASP A 534 30.44 -14.52 -19.60
N TYR A 535 29.33 -14.09 -18.97
CA TYR A 535 29.38 -13.44 -17.65
C TYR A 535 29.03 -14.35 -16.46
N LEU A 536 28.17 -15.35 -16.64
CA LEU A 536 27.79 -16.27 -15.55
C LEU A 536 28.52 -17.62 -15.63
N GLY A 537 29.22 -17.91 -16.73
CA GLY A 537 29.94 -19.17 -16.93
C GLY A 537 29.02 -20.38 -17.16
N THR A 538 27.79 -20.14 -17.62
CA THR A 538 26.84 -21.21 -17.90
C THR A 538 27.29 -22.08 -19.08
N THR A 539 26.79 -23.33 -19.13
CA THR A 539 27.03 -24.21 -20.27
C THR A 539 26.49 -23.60 -21.56
N ASP A 540 27.29 -23.61 -22.63
CA ASP A 540 26.85 -23.19 -23.96
C ASP A 540 25.87 -24.21 -24.55
N ASN A 541 24.57 -23.93 -24.43
CA ASN A 541 23.49 -24.77 -24.96
C ASN A 541 22.33 -23.90 -25.46
N ALA A 542 21.40 -24.52 -26.20
CA ALA A 542 20.25 -23.84 -26.80
C ALA A 542 19.41 -23.10 -25.74
N TYR A 543 19.19 -23.72 -24.58
CA TYR A 543 18.40 -23.15 -23.49
C TYR A 543 18.97 -21.82 -23.00
N ASN A 544 20.24 -21.79 -22.60
CA ASN A 544 20.89 -20.60 -22.03
C ASN A 544 20.97 -19.46 -23.05
N ARG A 545 21.19 -19.78 -24.34
CA ARG A 545 21.16 -18.81 -25.43
C ARG A 545 19.77 -18.22 -25.65
N ASP A 546 18.76 -19.07 -25.68
CA ASP A 546 17.38 -18.68 -25.90
C ASP A 546 16.86 -17.77 -24.78
N ILE A 547 17.05 -18.15 -23.52
CA ILE A 547 16.53 -17.36 -22.39
C ILE A 547 17.25 -16.01 -22.26
N ALA A 548 18.55 -15.93 -22.57
CA ALA A 548 19.31 -14.67 -22.55
C ALA A 548 18.73 -13.71 -23.60
N ARG A 549 18.62 -14.20 -24.84
CA ARG A 549 18.04 -13.46 -25.97
C ARG A 549 16.60 -13.04 -25.70
N LEU A 550 15.74 -13.96 -25.27
CA LEU A 550 14.32 -13.70 -25.01
C LEU A 550 14.12 -12.70 -23.86
N MET A 551 14.91 -12.80 -22.79
CA MET A 551 14.86 -11.85 -21.68
C MET A 551 15.19 -10.42 -22.15
N LEU A 552 16.29 -10.25 -22.90
CA LEU A 552 16.72 -8.95 -23.40
C LEU A 552 15.68 -8.37 -24.39
N ILE A 553 15.19 -9.18 -25.33
CA ILE A 553 14.15 -8.75 -26.27
C ILE A 553 12.86 -8.39 -25.53
N ALA A 554 12.47 -9.14 -24.49
CA ALA A 554 11.27 -8.85 -23.71
C ALA A 554 11.38 -7.53 -22.95
N ALA A 555 12.56 -7.24 -22.37
CA ALA A 555 12.82 -5.96 -21.72
C ALA A 555 12.68 -4.80 -22.70
N VAL A 556 13.25 -4.91 -23.90
CA VAL A 556 13.09 -3.89 -24.96
C VAL A 556 11.64 -3.79 -25.44
N THR A 557 10.98 -4.93 -25.68
CA THR A 557 9.60 -4.97 -26.17
C THR A 557 8.66 -4.25 -25.22
N ARG A 558 8.85 -4.37 -23.90
CA ARG A 558 8.01 -3.70 -22.90
C ARG A 558 8.21 -2.18 -22.82
N ILE A 559 9.29 -1.63 -23.36
CA ILE A 559 9.50 -0.19 -23.51
C ILE A 559 8.80 0.34 -24.76
N TYR A 560 8.95 -0.34 -25.90
CA TYR A 560 8.29 0.08 -27.14
C TYR A 560 6.79 -0.24 -27.18
N GLU A 561 6.38 -1.27 -26.44
CA GLU A 561 4.99 -1.74 -26.33
C GLU A 561 4.64 -2.04 -24.87
N PRO A 562 4.39 -1.00 -24.05
CA PRO A 562 4.02 -1.18 -22.66
C PRO A 562 2.87 -2.17 -22.47
N GLY A 563 3.07 -3.12 -21.55
CA GLY A 563 2.12 -4.19 -21.25
C GLY A 563 2.21 -5.41 -22.18
N HIS A 564 3.22 -5.50 -23.03
CA HIS A 564 3.47 -6.69 -23.84
C HIS A 564 3.60 -7.95 -22.94
N LYS A 565 3.00 -9.05 -23.43
CA LYS A 565 2.95 -10.31 -22.67
C LYS A 565 4.33 -10.93 -22.55
N PHE A 566 4.77 -11.15 -21.31
CA PHE A 566 5.97 -11.90 -20.96
C PHE A 566 5.81 -12.40 -19.52
N ASP A 567 5.51 -13.69 -19.36
CA ASP A 567 5.17 -14.32 -18.07
C ASP A 567 6.33 -15.13 -17.46
N PHE A 568 7.57 -14.76 -17.81
CA PHE A 568 8.78 -15.44 -17.37
C PHE A 568 9.69 -14.51 -16.54
N ALA A 569 10.48 -15.11 -15.66
CA ALA A 569 11.55 -14.48 -14.90
C ALA A 569 12.80 -15.37 -14.93
N VAL A 570 13.95 -14.78 -15.21
CA VAL A 570 15.24 -15.46 -15.13
C VAL A 570 15.64 -15.55 -13.66
N ILE A 571 16.07 -16.72 -13.19
CA ILE A 571 16.53 -16.91 -11.81
C ILE A 571 18.00 -17.29 -11.81
N ILE A 572 18.86 -16.36 -11.36
CA ILE A 572 20.31 -16.59 -11.26
C ILE A 572 20.59 -17.30 -9.93
N GLU A 573 20.98 -18.57 -10.03
CA GLU A 573 21.31 -19.42 -8.88
C GLU A 573 22.82 -19.57 -8.72
N GLY A 574 23.30 -19.67 -7.49
CA GLY A 574 24.68 -20.01 -7.17
C GLY A 574 25.17 -19.41 -5.88
N LEU A 575 26.38 -19.79 -5.45
CA LEU A 575 26.90 -19.39 -4.13
C LEU A 575 26.84 -17.88 -3.90
N GLN A 576 26.72 -17.49 -2.63
CA GLN A 576 26.76 -16.10 -2.20
C GLN A 576 28.11 -15.46 -2.57
N GLY A 577 28.15 -14.14 -2.71
CA GLY A 577 29.39 -13.40 -2.97
C GLY A 577 29.82 -13.36 -4.44
N LYS A 578 29.05 -13.95 -5.36
CA LYS A 578 29.36 -13.94 -6.81
C LYS A 578 28.97 -12.65 -7.55
N ARG A 579 28.47 -11.62 -6.85
CA ARG A 579 27.97 -10.35 -7.43
C ARG A 579 26.73 -10.49 -8.34
N LYS A 580 25.83 -11.43 -8.02
CA LYS A 580 24.59 -11.69 -8.79
C LYS A 580 23.66 -10.45 -8.83
N SER A 581 23.33 -9.86 -7.70
CA SER A 581 22.50 -8.65 -7.63
C SER A 581 23.16 -7.48 -8.35
N THR A 582 24.49 -7.32 -8.22
CA THR A 582 25.24 -6.32 -8.99
C THR A 582 25.15 -6.54 -10.49
N PHE A 583 25.19 -7.78 -10.99
CA PHE A 583 24.98 -8.08 -12.40
C PHE A 583 23.59 -7.64 -12.88
N ILE A 584 22.54 -7.89 -12.08
CA ILE A 584 21.17 -7.47 -12.39
C ILE A 584 21.06 -5.94 -12.39
N GLN A 585 21.65 -5.28 -11.38
CA GLN A 585 21.72 -3.84 -11.27
C GLN A 585 22.45 -3.21 -12.47
N THR A 586 23.59 -3.76 -12.86
CA THR A 586 24.35 -3.30 -14.03
C THR A 586 23.49 -3.40 -15.30
N LEU A 587 22.76 -4.51 -15.50
CA LEU A 587 21.86 -4.64 -16.65
C LEU A 587 20.76 -3.56 -16.67
N GLY A 588 20.18 -3.23 -15.50
CA GLY A 588 19.11 -2.25 -15.36
C GLY A 588 19.58 -0.79 -15.39
N ARG A 589 20.89 -0.55 -15.24
CA ARG A 589 21.50 0.79 -15.13
C ARG A 589 20.82 1.59 -14.01
N SER A 590 20.45 2.85 -14.29
CA SER A 590 19.72 3.73 -13.38
C SER A 590 18.24 3.33 -13.22
N TRP A 591 17.75 2.37 -14.00
CA TRP A 591 16.37 1.87 -13.97
C TRP A 591 16.28 0.48 -13.36
N PHE A 592 17.10 0.22 -12.34
CA PHE A 592 17.06 -0.98 -11.53
C PHE A 592 16.29 -0.71 -10.24
N ALA A 593 15.48 -1.68 -9.80
CA ALA A 593 14.94 -1.67 -8.45
C ALA A 593 14.83 -3.10 -7.90
N GLU A 594 14.86 -3.20 -6.58
CA GLU A 594 14.62 -4.45 -5.86
C GLU A 594 13.14 -4.54 -5.51
N LEU A 595 12.56 -5.72 -5.72
CA LEU A 595 11.19 -6.03 -5.36
C LEU A 595 11.13 -6.37 -3.86
N ASP A 596 11.16 -5.32 -3.03
CA ASP A 596 10.95 -5.40 -1.57
C ASP A 596 9.56 -4.86 -1.21
N GLY A 597 8.93 -5.38 -0.15
CA GLY A 597 7.60 -4.97 0.31
C GLY A 597 6.53 -6.06 0.29
N ASP A 598 5.29 -5.66 0.57
CA ASP A 598 4.16 -6.60 0.64
C ASP A 598 3.59 -6.87 -0.75
N PHE A 599 3.83 -8.07 -1.28
CA PHE A 599 3.33 -8.55 -2.57
C PHE A 599 1.80 -8.57 -2.67
N HIS A 600 1.10 -8.47 -1.54
CA HIS A 600 -0.35 -8.36 -1.49
C HIS A 600 -0.85 -6.91 -1.64
N ASP A 601 0.01 -5.91 -1.40
CA ASP A 601 -0.30 -4.51 -1.65
C ASP A 601 0.02 -4.14 -3.11
N GLN A 602 -1.01 -4.24 -3.95
CA GLN A 602 -0.90 -3.88 -5.37
C GLN A 602 -0.44 -2.42 -5.58
N LYS A 603 -0.77 -1.50 -4.68
CA LYS A 603 -0.41 -0.08 -4.82
C LYS A 603 1.07 0.12 -4.57
N GLN A 604 1.59 -0.39 -3.46
CA GLN A 604 3.03 -0.33 -3.16
C GLN A 604 3.84 -0.99 -4.29
N MET A 605 3.38 -2.14 -4.78
CA MET A 605 4.07 -2.84 -5.87
C MET A 605 4.08 -2.03 -7.17
N VAL A 606 3.02 -1.29 -7.50
CA VAL A 606 3.01 -0.41 -8.68
C VAL A 606 3.92 0.79 -8.48
N GLU A 607 3.90 1.42 -7.30
CA GLU A 607 4.78 2.55 -6.97
C GLU A 607 6.27 2.16 -7.07
N LEU A 608 6.65 0.97 -6.60
CA LEU A 608 8.02 0.45 -6.73
C LEU A 608 8.43 0.12 -8.17
N MET A 609 7.47 -0.22 -9.04
CA MET A 609 7.75 -0.49 -10.45
C MET A 609 7.90 0.76 -11.29
N GLN A 610 7.32 1.90 -10.86
CA GLN A 610 7.50 3.15 -11.58
C GLN A 610 8.98 3.53 -11.54
N GLY A 611 9.57 3.70 -12.72
CA GLY A 611 11.01 3.98 -12.83
C GLY A 611 11.92 2.75 -12.85
N ALA A 612 11.37 1.53 -12.82
CA ALA A 612 12.18 0.31 -12.88
C ALA A 612 11.98 -0.46 -14.18
N TRP A 613 13.06 -0.70 -14.92
CA TRP A 613 13.09 -1.50 -16.15
C TRP A 613 13.42 -2.96 -15.86
N ILE A 614 14.33 -3.17 -14.91
CA ILE A 614 14.70 -4.49 -14.39
C ILE A 614 14.42 -4.50 -12.89
N MET A 615 13.49 -5.39 -12.50
CA MET A 615 13.15 -5.63 -11.12
C MET A 615 13.86 -6.89 -10.62
N GLU A 616 14.70 -6.76 -9.59
CA GLU A 616 15.26 -7.92 -8.90
C GLU A 616 14.24 -8.55 -7.96
N ILE A 617 14.14 -9.88 -7.95
CA ILE A 617 13.45 -10.64 -6.90
C ILE A 617 14.53 -11.20 -5.97
N PRO A 618 14.84 -10.52 -4.84
CA PRO A 618 15.91 -10.94 -3.95
C PRO A 618 15.53 -12.23 -3.21
N GLU A 619 16.50 -13.13 -3.02
CA GLU A 619 16.42 -14.30 -2.14
C GLU A 619 15.14 -15.15 -2.30
N LEU A 620 14.98 -15.76 -3.48
CA LEU A 620 13.76 -16.52 -3.82
C LEU A 620 13.42 -17.66 -2.82
N SER A 621 14.40 -18.18 -2.09
CA SER A 621 14.21 -19.24 -1.09
C SER A 621 13.58 -18.78 0.22
N GLY A 622 13.65 -17.48 0.56
CA GLY A 622 13.01 -16.90 1.73
C GLY A 622 11.48 -16.89 1.66
N PHE A 623 10.92 -16.91 0.44
CA PHE A 623 9.49 -16.83 0.19
C PHE A 623 8.73 -18.09 0.61
N ASN A 624 7.56 -17.92 1.21
CA ASN A 624 6.65 -19.02 1.47
C ASN A 624 5.88 -19.43 0.18
N ARG A 625 5.10 -20.51 0.25
CA ARG A 625 4.35 -21.01 -0.90
C ARG A 625 3.28 -20.02 -1.42
N GLY A 626 2.67 -19.25 -0.53
CA GLY A 626 1.74 -18.18 -0.85
C GLY A 626 2.42 -17.05 -1.63
N ASP A 627 3.59 -16.61 -1.16
CA ASP A 627 4.38 -15.55 -1.79
C ASP A 627 4.80 -15.95 -3.21
N VAL A 628 5.31 -17.19 -3.40
CA VAL A 628 5.66 -17.71 -4.73
C VAL A 628 4.45 -17.71 -5.68
N ARG A 629 3.25 -18.00 -5.17
CA ARG A 629 2.02 -17.93 -5.98
C ARG A 629 1.67 -16.48 -6.33
N SER A 630 1.80 -15.56 -5.39
CA SER A 630 1.60 -14.12 -5.61
C SER A 630 2.59 -13.57 -6.65
N ILE A 631 3.88 -13.91 -6.52
CA ILE A 631 4.94 -13.55 -7.47
C ILE A 631 4.64 -14.09 -8.87
N LYS A 632 4.24 -15.37 -9.01
CA LYS A 632 3.84 -15.94 -10.31
C LYS A 632 2.68 -15.17 -10.93
N ALA A 633 1.68 -14.79 -10.12
CA ALA A 633 0.56 -13.99 -10.58
C ALA A 633 1.02 -12.60 -11.01
N PHE A 634 1.91 -11.97 -10.24
CA PHE A 634 2.46 -10.64 -10.50
C PHE A 634 3.30 -10.60 -11.78
N ILE A 635 4.23 -11.54 -11.98
CA ILE A 635 5.02 -11.69 -13.22
C ILE A 635 4.11 -11.83 -14.45
N SER A 636 2.96 -12.50 -14.31
CA SER A 636 2.05 -12.77 -15.43
C SER A 636 1.19 -11.56 -15.86
N ARG A 637 1.09 -10.51 -15.03
CA ARG A 637 0.18 -9.38 -15.28
C ARG A 637 0.76 -8.42 -16.33
N GLN A 638 -0.08 -8.06 -17.30
CA GLN A 638 0.27 -7.11 -18.36
C GLN A 638 0.06 -5.64 -17.97
N LYS A 639 -0.91 -5.37 -17.09
CA LYS A 639 -1.21 -4.04 -16.58
C LYS A 639 -1.73 -4.14 -15.16
N ASP A 640 -1.52 -3.09 -14.39
CA ASP A 640 -2.10 -2.91 -13.06
C ASP A 640 -3.04 -1.71 -13.08
N ARG A 641 -4.21 -1.83 -12.44
CA ARG A 641 -5.18 -0.74 -12.32
C ARG A 641 -5.23 -0.31 -10.87
N VAL A 642 -4.66 0.86 -10.57
CA VAL A 642 -4.52 1.34 -9.20
C VAL A 642 -4.67 2.86 -9.12
N ARG A 643 -5.15 3.34 -7.97
CA ARG A 643 -5.11 4.76 -7.61
C ARG A 643 -3.90 5.00 -6.73
N LEU A 644 -2.89 5.67 -7.28
CA LEU A 644 -1.69 6.08 -6.54
C LEU A 644 -2.06 7.09 -5.44
N ALA A 645 -1.19 7.24 -4.43
CA ALA A 645 -1.48 8.04 -3.23
C ALA A 645 -1.92 9.47 -3.56
N TYR A 646 -1.27 10.05 -4.57
CA TYR A 646 -1.47 11.42 -5.05
C TYR A 646 -2.53 11.54 -6.15
N ALA A 647 -2.99 10.42 -6.71
CA ALA A 647 -3.91 10.42 -7.84
C ALA A 647 -5.37 10.51 -7.39
N ARG A 648 -6.14 11.42 -8.00
CA ARG A 648 -7.58 11.55 -7.74
C ARG A 648 -8.39 10.38 -8.29
N ARG A 649 -7.92 9.75 -9.37
CA ARG A 649 -8.59 8.66 -10.09
C ARG A 649 -7.65 7.47 -10.24
N ALA A 650 -8.20 6.27 -10.34
CA ALA A 650 -7.41 5.09 -10.68
C ALA A 650 -6.90 5.19 -12.12
N GLY A 651 -5.61 4.95 -12.31
CA GLY A 651 -4.96 4.84 -13.62
C GLY A 651 -4.73 3.38 -14.00
N GLU A 652 -4.47 3.13 -15.28
CA GLU A 652 -3.92 1.87 -15.75
C GLU A 652 -2.43 2.05 -16.04
N TYR A 653 -1.60 1.20 -15.43
CA TYR A 653 -0.15 1.21 -15.57
C TYR A 653 0.27 -0.06 -16.32
N PRO A 654 0.54 0.03 -17.63
CA PRO A 654 1.03 -1.10 -18.41
C PRO A 654 2.45 -1.49 -17.97
N ARG A 655 2.75 -2.79 -17.98
CA ARG A 655 4.06 -3.31 -17.53
C ARG A 655 5.18 -2.88 -18.48
N GLN A 656 6.14 -2.12 -17.99
CA GLN A 656 7.34 -1.70 -18.74
C GLN A 656 8.62 -2.43 -18.28
N CYS A 657 8.55 -3.20 -17.19
CA CYS A 657 9.68 -3.88 -16.57
C CYS A 657 9.72 -5.39 -16.83
N ILE A 658 10.88 -6.03 -16.63
CA ILE A 658 11.02 -7.49 -16.51
C ILE A 658 11.55 -7.88 -15.13
N PHE A 659 11.44 -9.17 -14.78
CA PHE A 659 11.84 -9.69 -13.48
C PHE A 659 13.03 -10.63 -13.61
N ILE A 660 14.03 -10.44 -12.74
CA ILE A 660 15.18 -11.33 -12.61
C ILE A 660 15.35 -11.64 -11.12
N GLY A 661 15.32 -12.92 -10.74
CA GLY A 661 15.56 -13.32 -9.37
C GLY A 661 17.01 -13.73 -9.13
N SER A 662 17.46 -13.58 -7.89
CA SER A 662 18.74 -14.13 -7.44
C SER A 662 18.52 -15.07 -6.26
N THR A 663 19.28 -16.17 -6.20
CA THR A 663 19.18 -17.13 -5.09
C THR A 663 20.51 -17.82 -4.84
N ASN A 664 20.74 -18.17 -3.57
CA ASN A 664 21.86 -19.01 -3.16
C ASN A 664 21.49 -20.50 -3.13
N ASP A 665 20.20 -20.81 -3.03
CA ASP A 665 19.68 -22.16 -2.95
C ASP A 665 19.39 -22.75 -4.33
N ARG A 666 19.52 -24.07 -4.44
CA ARG A 666 19.15 -24.84 -5.64
C ARG A 666 17.72 -25.35 -5.62
N GLU A 667 17.05 -25.27 -4.48
CA GLU A 667 15.66 -25.68 -4.32
C GLU A 667 14.87 -24.50 -3.75
N TYR A 668 14.02 -23.91 -4.58
CA TYR A 668 13.29 -22.69 -4.22
C TYR A 668 11.87 -22.67 -4.80
N LEU A 669 11.51 -23.65 -5.64
CA LEU A 669 10.19 -23.76 -6.24
C LEU A 669 9.26 -24.56 -5.31
N LYS A 670 8.61 -23.85 -4.39
CA LYS A 670 7.75 -24.43 -3.32
C LYS A 670 6.30 -24.71 -3.73
N ASP A 671 5.90 -24.41 -4.97
CA ASP A 671 4.49 -24.45 -5.37
C ASP A 671 4.16 -25.57 -6.37
N ASP A 672 3.13 -26.37 -6.05
CA ASP A 672 2.68 -27.56 -6.79
C ASP A 672 2.21 -27.30 -8.23
N THR A 673 1.95 -26.05 -8.64
CA THR A 673 1.47 -25.72 -10.00
C THR A 673 2.59 -25.64 -11.06
N GLY A 674 3.80 -26.06 -10.70
CA GLY A 674 4.97 -26.11 -11.57
C GLY A 674 5.73 -24.79 -11.67
N GLY A 675 7.04 -24.89 -11.93
CA GLY A 675 8.00 -23.79 -11.99
C GLY A 675 8.10 -23.06 -13.33
N ARG A 676 7.17 -23.28 -14.27
CA ARG A 676 7.33 -22.90 -15.69
C ARG A 676 7.71 -21.44 -15.98
N ARG A 677 7.33 -20.53 -15.08
CA ARG A 677 7.56 -19.08 -15.16
C ARG A 677 8.97 -18.69 -14.76
N PHE A 678 9.72 -19.59 -14.14
CA PHE A 678 11.08 -19.35 -13.70
C PHE A 678 12.02 -20.06 -14.66
N TRP A 679 13.02 -19.34 -15.16
CA TRP A 679 14.08 -19.85 -16.02
C TRP A 679 15.39 -19.91 -15.20
N PRO A 680 15.74 -21.07 -14.62
CA PRO A 680 16.94 -21.21 -13.80
C PRO A 680 18.24 -21.04 -14.60
N VAL A 681 19.18 -20.28 -14.07
CA VAL A 681 20.49 -19.99 -14.69
C VAL A 681 21.60 -20.11 -13.66
N MET A 682 22.46 -21.11 -13.84
CA MET A 682 23.55 -21.39 -12.91
C MET A 682 24.72 -20.42 -13.10
N CYS A 683 25.02 -19.61 -12.09
CA CYS A 683 26.26 -18.85 -12.01
C CYS A 683 27.42 -19.76 -11.56
N ALA A 684 28.23 -20.18 -12.53
CA ALA A 684 29.35 -21.10 -12.34
C ALA A 684 30.69 -20.38 -12.08
N VAL A 685 30.85 -19.12 -12.50
CA VAL A 685 32.06 -18.32 -12.24
C VAL A 685 32.30 -18.09 -10.75
N SER A 686 33.55 -17.86 -10.35
CA SER A 686 33.88 -17.49 -8.96
C SER A 686 33.36 -16.10 -8.60
N GLU A 687 33.46 -15.16 -9.54
CA GLU A 687 33.00 -13.79 -9.44
C GLU A 687 32.61 -13.32 -10.84
N ILE A 688 31.51 -12.57 -10.95
CA ILE A 688 31.06 -12.01 -12.23
C ILE A 688 31.90 -10.77 -12.56
N ASP A 689 32.44 -10.71 -13.77
CA ASP A 689 33.18 -9.55 -14.27
C ASP A 689 32.22 -8.42 -14.68
N ILE A 690 31.89 -7.58 -13.70
CA ILE A 690 31.00 -6.43 -13.88
C ILE A 690 31.62 -5.36 -14.79
N SER A 691 32.94 -5.17 -14.74
CA SER A 691 33.61 -4.16 -15.56
C SER A 691 33.57 -4.53 -17.04
N ALA A 692 33.78 -5.81 -17.37
CA ALA A 692 33.61 -6.29 -18.74
C ALA A 692 32.15 -6.18 -19.22
N LEU A 693 31.18 -6.43 -18.33
CA LEU A 693 29.76 -6.27 -18.63
C LEU A 693 29.42 -4.81 -18.94
N GLU A 694 29.80 -3.88 -18.07
CA GLU A 694 29.58 -2.43 -18.24
C GLU A 694 30.14 -1.93 -19.57
N ALA A 695 31.35 -2.38 -19.94
CA ALA A 695 31.99 -1.99 -21.19
C ALA A 695 31.25 -2.48 -22.46
N ASN A 696 30.47 -3.55 -22.37
CA ASN A 696 29.73 -4.12 -23.50
C ASN A 696 28.22 -3.89 -23.44
N LEU A 697 27.73 -3.27 -22.35
CA LEU A 697 26.31 -3.20 -22.05
C LEU A 697 25.50 -2.44 -23.10
N ASP A 698 26.05 -1.33 -23.61
CA ASP A 698 25.43 -0.56 -24.70
C ASP A 698 25.22 -1.42 -25.95
N GLN A 699 26.22 -2.22 -26.31
CA GLN A 699 26.18 -3.09 -27.49
C GLN A 699 25.23 -4.27 -27.32
N ILE A 700 25.13 -4.83 -26.10
CA ILE A 700 24.16 -5.89 -25.77
C ILE A 700 22.73 -5.35 -25.95
N TRP A 701 22.45 -4.14 -25.45
CA TRP A 701 21.13 -3.52 -25.60
C TRP A 701 20.84 -3.10 -27.05
N ALA A 702 21.82 -2.57 -27.77
CA ALA A 702 21.67 -2.22 -29.18
C ALA A 702 21.36 -3.45 -30.07
N GLU A 703 22.00 -4.58 -29.78
CA GLU A 703 21.67 -5.86 -30.42
C GLU A 703 20.23 -6.28 -30.09
N ALA A 704 19.82 -6.20 -28.81
CA ALA A 704 18.46 -6.55 -28.40
C ALA A 704 17.39 -5.69 -29.09
N VAL A 705 17.65 -4.40 -29.28
CA VAL A 705 16.79 -3.49 -30.06
C VAL A 705 16.71 -3.92 -31.52
N THR A 706 17.84 -4.27 -32.12
CA THR A 706 17.88 -4.77 -33.50
C THR A 706 17.06 -6.05 -33.65
N LEU A 707 17.23 -7.00 -32.73
CA LEU A 707 16.46 -8.25 -32.72
C LEU A 707 14.96 -8.02 -32.52
N TYR A 708 14.57 -7.12 -31.61
CA TYR A 708 13.17 -6.69 -31.44
C TYR A 708 12.60 -6.12 -32.74
N ARG A 709 13.30 -5.19 -33.39
CA ARG A 709 12.87 -4.59 -34.67
C ARG A 709 12.71 -5.64 -35.76
N GLN A 710 13.65 -6.58 -35.88
CA GLN A 710 13.54 -7.70 -36.82
C GLN A 710 12.34 -8.61 -36.53
N MET A 711 12.06 -8.91 -35.25
CA MET A 711 10.87 -9.67 -34.86
C MET A 711 9.59 -8.92 -35.21
N ARG A 712 9.56 -7.62 -34.95
CA ARG A 712 8.40 -6.76 -35.24
C ARG A 712 8.19 -6.56 -36.74
N GLU A 713 9.24 -6.51 -37.54
CA GLU A 713 9.16 -6.48 -39.00
C GLU A 713 8.56 -7.79 -39.55
N LYS A 714 9.01 -8.94 -39.05
CA LYS A 714 8.45 -10.26 -39.43
C LYS A 714 7.02 -10.47 -38.96
N GLN A 715 6.67 -9.90 -37.81
CA GLN A 715 5.33 -9.96 -37.24
C GLN A 715 4.83 -8.56 -36.84
N PRO A 716 4.31 -7.77 -37.81
CA PRO A 716 3.93 -6.36 -37.57
C PRO A 716 2.82 -6.13 -36.56
N ARG A 717 2.00 -7.16 -36.25
CA ARG A 717 0.86 -7.05 -35.33
C ARG A 717 0.79 -8.24 -34.37
N GLY A 718 0.15 -8.01 -33.23
CA GLY A 718 -0.09 -9.04 -32.22
C GLY A 718 1.09 -9.30 -31.29
N ILE A 719 0.91 -10.33 -30.45
CA ILE A 719 1.86 -10.71 -29.39
C ILE A 719 3.06 -11.41 -30.03
N LEU A 720 4.27 -10.93 -29.75
CA LEU A 720 5.50 -11.57 -30.20
C LEU A 720 5.71 -12.89 -29.46
N PRO A 721 6.31 -13.90 -30.10
CA PRO A 721 6.56 -15.20 -29.47
C PRO A 721 7.75 -15.12 -28.49
N LEU A 722 7.57 -14.42 -27.37
CA LEU A 722 8.57 -14.26 -26.32
C LEU A 722 8.57 -15.44 -25.33
N TYR A 723 8.66 -16.65 -25.88
CA TYR A 723 8.67 -17.91 -25.14
C TYR A 723 9.57 -18.93 -25.85
N LEU A 724 10.03 -19.95 -25.13
CA LEU A 724 10.86 -21.01 -25.70
C LEU A 724 10.10 -21.75 -26.81
N THR A 725 10.60 -21.67 -28.05
CA THR A 725 10.06 -22.38 -29.22
C THR A 725 10.84 -23.66 -29.52
N ASP A 726 12.14 -23.66 -29.25
CA ASP A 726 13.01 -24.80 -29.49
C ASP A 726 12.68 -26.00 -28.57
N PRO A 727 12.48 -27.21 -29.12
CA PRO A 727 12.17 -28.40 -28.33
C PRO A 727 13.27 -28.79 -27.32
N MET A 728 14.55 -28.60 -27.65
CA MET A 728 15.65 -28.91 -26.72
C MET A 728 15.65 -27.93 -25.56
N SER A 729 15.48 -26.64 -25.83
CA SER A 729 15.36 -25.61 -24.80
C SER A 729 14.18 -25.89 -23.85
N ARG A 730 13.03 -26.33 -24.37
CA ARG A 730 11.86 -26.72 -23.53
C ARG A 730 12.16 -27.91 -22.63
N THR A 731 12.82 -28.94 -23.16
CA THR A 731 13.19 -30.14 -22.39
C THR A 731 14.16 -29.79 -21.27
N ILE A 732 15.19 -29.00 -21.56
CA ILE A 732 16.17 -28.54 -20.55
C ILE A 732 15.46 -27.68 -19.50
N ALA A 733 14.61 -26.73 -19.91
CA ALA A 733 13.85 -25.89 -19.00
C ALA A 733 12.99 -26.72 -18.03
N SER A 734 12.23 -27.70 -18.56
CA SER A 734 11.37 -28.56 -17.74
C SER A 734 12.19 -29.39 -16.73
N HIS A 735 13.33 -29.94 -17.15
CA HIS A 735 14.20 -30.70 -16.28
C HIS A 735 14.79 -29.83 -15.16
N LEU A 736 15.30 -28.64 -15.50
CA LEU A 736 15.83 -27.71 -14.51
C LEU A 736 14.74 -27.26 -13.53
N GLN A 737 13.56 -26.88 -14.02
CA GLN A 737 12.43 -26.47 -13.18
C GLN A 737 11.98 -27.57 -12.21
N GLU A 738 11.94 -28.83 -12.64
CA GLU A 738 11.61 -29.93 -11.72
C GLU A 738 12.72 -30.17 -10.70
N SER A 739 13.99 -30.10 -11.12
CA SER A 739 15.13 -30.27 -10.20
C SER A 739 15.31 -29.16 -9.16
N ARG A 740 14.58 -28.04 -9.29
CA ARG A 740 14.60 -26.87 -8.38
C ARG A 740 13.40 -26.86 -7.44
N ARG A 741 12.56 -27.90 -7.54
CA ARG A 741 11.36 -28.07 -6.75
C ARG A 741 11.72 -28.46 -5.32
N VAL A 742 11.12 -27.76 -4.37
CA VAL A 742 11.21 -28.14 -2.96
C VAL A 742 10.23 -29.29 -2.73
N GLU A 743 10.75 -30.46 -2.33
CA GLU A 743 9.91 -31.57 -1.92
C GLU A 743 9.10 -31.19 -0.67
N THR A 744 7.79 -31.33 -0.75
CA THR A 744 6.88 -31.05 0.36
C THR A 744 6.65 -32.31 1.20
N SER A 745 6.16 -32.15 2.43
CA SER A 745 5.68 -33.29 3.24
C SER A 745 4.60 -34.12 2.52
N ASP A 746 3.82 -33.47 1.65
CA ASP A 746 2.82 -34.13 0.82
C ASP A 746 3.49 -35.03 -0.24
N ASP A 747 4.69 -34.70 -0.74
CA ASP A 747 5.43 -35.52 -1.72
C ASP A 747 5.95 -36.84 -1.11
N ALA A 748 6.49 -36.79 0.12
CA ALA A 748 6.83 -38.01 0.86
C ALA A 748 5.60 -38.88 1.15
N THR A 749 4.47 -38.23 1.47
CA THR A 749 3.19 -38.90 1.70
C THR A 749 2.64 -39.55 0.43
N ILE A 750 2.80 -38.90 -0.73
CA ILE A 750 2.43 -39.45 -2.05
C ILE A 750 3.18 -40.75 -2.31
N GLY A 751 4.49 -40.81 -2.04
CA GLY A 751 5.27 -42.04 -2.20
C GLY A 751 4.74 -43.18 -1.33
N ILE A 752 4.46 -42.91 -0.05
CA ILE A 752 3.88 -43.89 0.88
C ILE A 752 2.51 -44.39 0.40
N ILE A 753 1.65 -43.48 -0.07
CA ILE A 753 0.32 -43.83 -0.57
C ILE A 753 0.43 -44.64 -1.87
N ALA A 754 1.28 -44.24 -2.82
CA ALA A 754 1.46 -44.95 -4.08
C ALA A 754 1.95 -46.39 -3.83
N ASP A 755 2.99 -46.56 -3.02
CA ASP A 755 3.51 -47.88 -2.63
C ASP A 755 2.42 -48.72 -1.94
N TRP A 756 1.60 -48.11 -1.09
CA TRP A 756 0.49 -48.80 -0.45
C TRP A 756 -0.60 -49.20 -1.44
N LEU A 757 -0.96 -48.34 -2.40
CA LEU A 757 -1.95 -48.66 -3.44
C LEU A 757 -1.50 -49.80 -4.36
N ASP A 758 -0.19 -49.97 -4.56
CA ASP A 758 0.39 -51.07 -5.34
C ASP A 758 0.60 -52.36 -4.54
N LYS A 759 0.56 -52.33 -3.20
CA LYS A 759 0.61 -53.54 -2.38
C LYS A 759 -0.66 -54.39 -2.59
N SER A 760 -0.44 -55.64 -3.02
CA SER A 760 -1.45 -56.68 -3.13
C SER A 760 -2.21 -56.91 -1.82
N ILE A 761 -3.55 -56.96 -1.88
CA ILE A 761 -4.38 -57.37 -0.73
C ILE A 761 -4.56 -58.90 -0.77
N PRO A 762 -4.35 -59.63 0.34
CA PRO A 762 -4.68 -61.06 0.42
C PRO A 762 -6.18 -61.30 0.20
N ALA A 763 -6.54 -62.29 -0.61
CA ALA A 763 -7.93 -62.73 -0.74
C ALA A 763 -8.46 -63.24 0.62
N GLU A 764 -9.74 -62.98 0.94
CA GLU A 764 -10.34 -63.40 2.22
C GLU A 764 -10.12 -64.90 2.48
N GLY A 765 -9.39 -65.23 3.55
CA GLY A 765 -9.13 -66.59 4.00
C GLY A 765 -7.77 -67.20 3.61
N VAL A 766 -6.88 -66.49 2.93
CA VAL A 766 -5.55 -67.00 2.54
C VAL A 766 -4.44 -66.16 3.19
N PHE A 767 -3.53 -66.84 3.91
CA PHE A 767 -2.43 -66.24 4.67
C PHE A 767 -1.14 -66.00 3.85
N ASP A 768 -1.18 -66.14 2.52
CA ASP A 768 -0.04 -65.89 1.63
C ASP A 768 -0.34 -64.77 0.63
N ALA A 769 0.54 -63.77 0.62
CA ALA A 769 0.44 -62.56 -0.19
C ALA A 769 0.79 -62.75 -1.67
N GLU A 770 1.20 -63.96 -2.09
CA GLU A 770 1.67 -64.24 -3.46
C GLU A 770 0.58 -64.19 -4.54
N ASN A 771 -0.71 -64.23 -4.16
CA ASN A 771 -1.86 -64.23 -5.10
C ASN A 771 -2.80 -63.01 -4.93
N GLY A 772 -2.37 -61.94 -4.26
CA GLY A 772 -3.23 -60.78 -4.01
C GLY A 772 -3.33 -59.83 -5.20
N GLN A 773 -4.53 -59.31 -5.47
CA GLN A 773 -4.73 -58.26 -6.48
C GLN A 773 -4.40 -56.87 -5.88
N PRO A 774 -3.82 -55.95 -6.68
CA PRO A 774 -3.63 -54.57 -6.25
C PRO A 774 -4.97 -53.89 -5.98
N ARG A 775 -4.97 -52.81 -5.20
CA ARG A 775 -6.19 -52.04 -4.92
C ARG A 775 -6.67 -51.39 -6.21
N ASP A 776 -7.91 -51.65 -6.61
CA ASP A 776 -8.57 -50.98 -7.75
C ASP A 776 -9.49 -49.83 -7.31
N VAL A 777 -9.94 -49.84 -6.05
CA VAL A 777 -10.83 -48.83 -5.47
C VAL A 777 -10.38 -48.51 -4.04
N THR A 778 -10.38 -47.24 -3.67
CA THR A 778 -10.09 -46.79 -2.30
C THR A 778 -10.91 -45.53 -1.94
N CYS A 779 -10.79 -45.06 -0.69
CA CYS A 779 -11.30 -43.75 -0.28
C CYS A 779 -10.31 -43.00 0.62
N LEU A 780 -10.47 -41.68 0.72
CA LEU A 780 -9.56 -40.81 1.49
C LEU A 780 -9.45 -41.20 2.97
N ARG A 781 -10.54 -41.72 3.55
CA ARG A 781 -10.57 -42.18 4.94
C ARG A 781 -9.79 -43.47 5.15
N GLU A 782 -9.91 -44.40 4.21
CA GLU A 782 -9.16 -45.66 4.22
C GLU A 782 -7.66 -45.37 4.11
N ILE A 783 -7.26 -44.47 3.20
CA ILE A 783 -5.87 -44.05 3.08
C ILE A 783 -5.36 -43.39 4.37
N TRP A 784 -6.15 -42.51 5.00
CA TRP A 784 -5.74 -41.87 6.26
C TRP A 784 -5.48 -42.90 7.37
N ILE A 785 -6.37 -43.88 7.54
CA ILE A 785 -6.33 -44.82 8.66
C ILE A 785 -5.38 -45.99 8.36
N ASP A 786 -5.54 -46.63 7.21
CA ASP A 786 -4.92 -47.92 6.90
C ASP A 786 -3.58 -47.78 6.16
N CYS A 787 -3.34 -46.65 5.47
CA CYS A 787 -2.05 -46.35 4.85
C CYS A 787 -1.17 -45.47 5.74
N LEU A 788 -1.72 -44.36 6.25
CA LEU A 788 -0.95 -43.35 6.98
C LEU A 788 -0.95 -43.56 8.51
N GLY A 789 -1.67 -44.57 9.01
CA GLY A 789 -1.73 -44.90 10.44
C GLY A 789 -2.46 -43.86 11.29
N GLY A 790 -3.27 -43.00 10.67
CA GLY A 790 -4.03 -41.95 11.34
C GLY A 790 -5.19 -42.48 12.18
N ARG A 791 -5.50 -41.81 13.29
CA ARG A 791 -6.66 -42.19 14.12
C ARG A 791 -7.96 -41.68 13.52
N GLN A 792 -9.03 -42.45 13.67
CA GLN A 792 -10.35 -42.09 13.15
C GLN A 792 -10.90 -40.79 13.76
N GLU A 793 -10.61 -40.52 15.04
CA GLU A 793 -11.05 -39.27 15.71
C GLU A 793 -10.39 -38.02 15.13
N GLN A 794 -9.25 -38.17 14.46
CA GLN A 794 -8.46 -37.07 13.89
C GLN A 794 -8.77 -36.84 12.41
N TYR A 795 -9.66 -37.63 11.82
CA TYR A 795 -10.05 -37.48 10.42
C TYR A 795 -11.08 -36.36 10.25
N ASP A 796 -10.58 -35.17 9.92
CA ASP A 796 -11.37 -33.96 9.68
C ASP A 796 -11.31 -33.53 8.20
N ALA A 797 -11.94 -32.39 7.90
CA ALA A 797 -11.93 -31.82 6.54
C ALA A 797 -10.52 -31.45 6.05
N ALA A 798 -9.61 -31.06 6.96
CA ALA A 798 -8.25 -30.69 6.60
C ALA A 798 -7.40 -31.91 6.22
N LYS A 799 -7.52 -33.03 6.97
CA LYS A 799 -6.88 -34.31 6.63
C LYS A 799 -7.46 -34.91 5.35
N ALA A 800 -8.78 -34.87 5.18
CA ALA A 800 -9.42 -35.28 3.94
C ALA A 800 -8.91 -34.47 2.74
N ALA A 801 -8.77 -33.14 2.88
CA ALA A 801 -8.21 -32.28 1.84
C ALA A 801 -6.74 -32.60 1.54
N MET A 802 -5.92 -32.86 2.56
CA MET A 802 -4.51 -33.25 2.41
C MET A 802 -4.36 -34.57 1.65
N VAL A 803 -5.04 -35.64 2.09
CA VAL A 803 -5.01 -36.95 1.41
C VAL A 803 -5.56 -36.83 -0.01
N GLY A 804 -6.61 -36.02 -0.22
CA GLY A 804 -7.16 -35.75 -1.54
C GLY A 804 -6.17 -35.07 -2.48
N ARG A 805 -5.38 -34.10 -1.99
CA ARG A 805 -4.29 -33.48 -2.78
C ARG A 805 -3.22 -34.51 -3.16
N CYS A 806 -2.87 -35.41 -2.25
CA CYS A 806 -1.90 -36.47 -2.53
C CYS A 806 -2.43 -37.43 -3.59
N MET A 807 -3.66 -37.94 -3.43
CA MET A 807 -4.28 -38.87 -4.38
C MET A 807 -4.40 -38.32 -5.81
N ASN A 808 -4.77 -37.04 -5.95
CA ASN A 808 -4.88 -36.41 -7.27
C ASN A 808 -3.55 -36.30 -8.03
N ARG A 809 -2.42 -36.53 -7.35
CA ARG A 809 -1.07 -36.46 -7.92
C ARG A 809 -0.44 -37.84 -8.17
N ILE A 810 -1.13 -38.93 -7.81
CA ILE A 810 -0.69 -40.30 -8.10
C ILE A 810 -1.15 -40.66 -9.51
N PRO A 811 -0.23 -40.96 -10.45
CA PRO A 811 -0.59 -41.36 -11.80
C PRO A 811 -1.48 -42.62 -11.82
N GLY A 812 -2.45 -42.66 -12.73
CA GLY A 812 -3.32 -43.84 -12.90
C GLY A 812 -4.44 -43.97 -11.88
N TRP A 813 -4.77 -42.93 -11.10
CA TRP A 813 -5.93 -42.92 -10.19
C TRP A 813 -6.83 -41.70 -10.44
N GLU A 814 -8.14 -41.89 -10.41
CA GLU A 814 -9.12 -40.83 -10.60
C GLU A 814 -10.18 -40.81 -9.49
N LYS A 815 -10.78 -39.63 -9.27
CA LYS A 815 -11.89 -39.46 -8.33
C LYS A 815 -13.20 -39.85 -9.01
N SER A 816 -13.96 -40.75 -8.39
CA SER A 816 -15.30 -41.13 -8.84
C SER A 816 -16.38 -40.41 -8.02
N ASP A 817 -17.45 -39.99 -8.70
CA ASP A 817 -18.65 -39.43 -8.04
C ASP A 817 -19.52 -40.51 -7.38
N GLU A 818 -19.21 -41.79 -7.62
CA GLU A 818 -19.91 -42.91 -7.00
C GLU A 818 -19.50 -43.09 -5.53
N GLN A 819 -20.52 -43.35 -4.69
CA GLN A 819 -20.33 -43.66 -3.28
C GLN A 819 -20.37 -45.17 -3.07
N PHE A 820 -19.28 -45.72 -2.54
CA PHE A 820 -19.18 -47.13 -2.19
C PHE A 820 -19.23 -47.30 -0.66
N ARG A 821 -19.75 -48.44 -0.19
CA ARG A 821 -19.77 -48.78 1.23
C ARG A 821 -18.55 -49.65 1.56
N PHE A 822 -17.55 -49.05 2.18
CA PHE A 822 -16.35 -49.74 2.65
C PHE A 822 -16.65 -50.46 3.98
N LYS A 823 -16.13 -51.68 4.14
CA LYS A 823 -16.41 -52.59 5.27
C LYS A 823 -16.12 -51.93 6.63
N LEU A 824 -14.99 -51.22 6.73
CA LEU A 824 -14.53 -50.56 7.96
C LEU A 824 -14.81 -49.04 7.99
N HIS A 825 -15.08 -48.42 6.84
CA HIS A 825 -15.12 -46.95 6.71
C HIS A 825 -16.49 -46.37 6.33
N GLY A 826 -17.50 -47.23 6.18
CA GLY A 826 -18.87 -46.83 5.85
C GLY A 826 -19.01 -46.30 4.42
N LYS A 827 -20.05 -45.48 4.18
CA LYS A 827 -20.33 -44.94 2.85
C LYS A 827 -19.42 -43.74 2.55
N GLN A 828 -18.53 -43.86 1.56
CA GLN A 828 -17.54 -42.85 1.20
C GLN A 828 -17.52 -42.60 -0.32
N ARG A 829 -17.07 -41.42 -0.74
CA ARG A 829 -16.73 -41.15 -2.15
C ARG A 829 -15.42 -41.85 -2.50
N THR A 830 -15.32 -42.37 -3.72
CA THR A 830 -14.27 -43.33 -4.10
C THR A 830 -13.24 -42.73 -5.05
N TYR A 831 -12.04 -43.31 -5.02
CA TYR A 831 -11.02 -43.16 -6.05
C TYR A 831 -10.83 -44.52 -6.73
N ARG A 832 -10.61 -44.54 -8.04
CA ARG A 832 -10.47 -45.75 -8.86
C ARG A 832 -9.18 -45.74 -9.66
N ARG A 833 -8.58 -46.92 -9.85
CA ARG A 833 -7.39 -47.12 -10.69
C ARG A 833 -7.81 -47.13 -12.17
N MET A 834 -7.23 -46.21 -12.94
CA MET A 834 -7.38 -46.10 -14.39
C MET A 834 -6.58 -47.22 -15.06
N GLY A 835 -7.28 -48.27 -15.51
CA GLY A 835 -6.65 -49.44 -16.13
C GLY A 835 -7.43 -50.75 -15.96
N ALA A 836 -8.30 -50.85 -14.96
CA ALA A 836 -9.19 -52.01 -14.78
C ALA A 836 -10.29 -52.12 -15.87
N VAL A 837 -10.42 -51.10 -16.74
CA VAL A 837 -11.33 -51.11 -17.90
C VAL A 837 -10.59 -51.40 -19.22
N GLN A 838 -9.26 -51.23 -19.29
CA GLN A 838 -8.51 -51.44 -20.54
C GLN A 838 -8.11 -52.92 -20.75
N MET A 839 -7.86 -53.68 -19.67
CA MET A 839 -7.57 -55.12 -19.80
C MET A 839 -8.78 -55.98 -20.22
N MET A 840 -10.01 -55.51 -20.02
CA MET A 840 -11.21 -56.19 -20.57
C MET A 840 -11.52 -55.76 -22.02
N ALA A 841 -11.07 -54.58 -22.46
CA ALA A 841 -11.21 -54.15 -23.85
C ALA A 841 -10.23 -54.87 -24.78
N ASP A 842 -8.99 -55.11 -24.32
CA ASP A 842 -7.97 -55.81 -25.13
C ASP A 842 -8.09 -57.36 -25.06
N MET A 843 -8.82 -57.92 -24.09
CA MET A 843 -9.18 -59.36 -24.08
C MET A 843 -10.46 -59.69 -24.87
N LEU A 844 -11.16 -58.69 -25.40
CA LEU A 844 -12.33 -58.88 -26.28
C LEU A 844 -12.02 -58.62 -27.77
N ILE A 845 -10.75 -58.35 -28.13
CA ILE A 845 -10.27 -58.25 -29.53
C ILE A 845 -8.99 -59.10 -29.76
N GLY A 846 -8.62 -60.00 -28.83
CA GLY A 846 -7.47 -60.90 -28.97
C GLY A 846 -7.87 -62.37 -29.00
#